data_AF-A0AAW2DZJ6-F1
#
_entry.id   AF-A0AAW2DZJ6-F1
#
_cell.length_a   1.000
_cell.length_b   1.000
_cell.length_c   1.000
_cell.angle_alpha   90.00
_cell.angle_beta   90.00
_cell.angle_gamma   90.00
#
_symmetry.space_group_name_H-M   'P 1'
#
loop_
_entity.id
_entity.type
_entity.pdbx_description
1 polymer ?
#
loop_
_entity_poly.entity_id
_entity_poly.type
_entity_poly.pdbx_seq_one_letter_code
_entity_poly.pdbx_strand_id
1 'polypeptide(L)'
;MVVNHNAVIMVITETRVGGDRAERIITDLPFDGFITTETIGYAGGLWVLWKKDEVEMELLAATEQEIHATVKFPKVVEDAWSEGRTLSSAIDDFSKKAQEWNSKVFGNLFARKRRVLDRLGGVQEAIANNPSESLLRLEKQLIEEHALIMLQEEEYWALKSRSLVNGVGEYIQDEEGIKEMIQSGFMKLYSSDMSVVYLNSPVTEFSCCVLSEEDRCCLERVVDDEEIRDALWALKPFKAPGPDGLHAGFFQHFWRDVKDSICDEVKKAFGLGVIPEYLNKTLITLIPKCQYPESLANYRPISLCNSVYKIISKILAARIRPLLSNLISPIQTAFVPGRKGVDNVIIAQELIYTMDNLKGREGYMAVKVDLEKAYDRLEWSFIHKVLQAFHFPFSIIKVIMSCVSSSTISVLFNGNSLEAFSLSRGIRQGDPLSPYLFILFMEYLGSLVEEKCSKGAWIPLKASHGNIKISHLFFADDLILFAKVNKEICEVISDVLRTFCSESGQKVSSDKSRIYFSPNVAPELKERVCQSLGMLETSNFGKYLGFPLRHRGASRRQFNFMAERVMGKLAGWKSKFLSFAGRAVLVKSVMSAIPNYVMQGVALLVHLCDKLDKINRDFLWGSSNEKQRMHLVGWGKIIRPKDEGGLGIQSAIAKNIALLAKMNWRMYQEKEAVWARILLNKYCSNSRRRAVNPDALPSSPNWSAIKLGFPTFAKGICWGIGNGSRKSVWIDNWIKGQSLRDLIEGPLTRNDMKLTIADIRDNHEWNWENLSFVLPSIIKDKIRAVPCQEFGDEKEVILWKQTKDGEFTVNSAYLQIIGGVGDGYTFRGSWIWKVDTYPKIVSFLWLCLHNSIPVWEILAARGINCSKVCPICKEQDESIGHLLSKMSPWNLIFPLAIWSIWKHRNKVVFENVPLNLNLHRFCLNEAREYFYCIANSRKKKQFISIPVKWNKPPEEWFKLNTDGASSGNPGKAGGGGLIRDCNGRWIKGFSRSIRHASSFVAEFWALRDGLKLALSIGVQRLVVELDAKVVIRLITSTGGSNKPYFPLLNDCRYLLRRFLQTRVVHVFREGNRCADALARMGSNLAEEFLVFDSPPSPDVLYFVNTDAAGILFNRFSLCDLTDMVS
;
A
#
# COMPACT_ATOMS: atom_id res chain seq x y z
N MET A 1 -50.33 15.87 11.34
CA MET A 1 -49.11 15.00 11.33
C MET A 1 -47.84 15.80 11.58
N VAL A 2 -47.55 16.85 10.79
CA VAL A 2 -46.29 17.62 10.92
C VAL A 2 -46.10 18.23 12.31
N VAL A 3 -47.13 18.90 12.84
CA VAL A 3 -47.11 19.53 14.17
C VAL A 3 -46.95 18.51 15.31
N ASN A 4 -47.48 17.28 15.15
CA ASN A 4 -47.46 16.26 16.21
C ASN A 4 -46.17 15.44 16.26
N HIS A 5 -45.35 15.44 15.20
CA HIS A 5 -44.13 14.64 15.10
C HIS A 5 -42.84 15.46 15.16
N ASN A 6 -42.92 16.80 15.20
CA ASN A 6 -41.79 17.73 15.25
C ASN A 6 -40.62 17.32 14.34
N ALA A 7 -40.93 17.00 13.08
CA ALA A 7 -39.94 16.48 12.14
C ALA A 7 -38.91 17.55 11.75
N VAL A 8 -37.63 17.18 11.74
CA VAL A 8 -36.52 18.04 11.28
C VAL A 8 -36.39 18.03 9.76
N ILE A 9 -36.66 16.87 9.14
CA ILE A 9 -36.75 16.66 7.70
C ILE A 9 -38.06 15.91 7.44
N MET A 10 -38.79 16.32 6.42
CA MET A 10 -40.03 15.68 5.97
C MET A 10 -39.97 15.41 4.48
N VAL A 11 -40.27 14.17 4.07
CA VAL A 11 -40.36 13.79 2.66
C VAL A 11 -41.81 13.46 2.33
N ILE A 12 -42.33 14.06 1.26
CA ILE A 12 -43.68 13.87 0.76
C ILE A 12 -43.57 13.27 -0.65
N THR A 13 -44.18 12.09 -0.84
CA THR A 13 -44.15 11.37 -2.12
C THR A 13 -45.53 11.38 -2.77
N GLU A 14 -45.59 11.25 -4.10
CA GLU A 14 -46.83 11.31 -4.89
C GLU A 14 -47.67 12.58 -4.64
N THR A 15 -47.02 13.74 -4.66
CA THR A 15 -47.69 15.00 -4.32
C THR A 15 -48.79 15.38 -5.31
N ARG A 16 -48.72 14.91 -6.57
CA ARG A 16 -49.69 15.19 -7.66
C ARG A 16 -49.98 16.69 -7.87
N VAL A 17 -49.08 17.54 -7.39
CA VAL A 17 -49.15 19.00 -7.41
C VAL A 17 -47.74 19.51 -7.72
N GLY A 18 -47.61 20.31 -8.79
CA GLY A 18 -46.37 20.96 -9.24
C GLY A 18 -46.54 22.46 -9.45
N GLY A 19 -45.47 23.16 -9.85
CA GLY A 19 -45.44 24.61 -10.07
C GLY A 19 -45.84 25.46 -8.85
N ASP A 20 -46.31 26.68 -9.09
CA ASP A 20 -46.64 27.70 -8.07
C ASP A 20 -47.62 27.24 -6.98
N ARG A 21 -48.44 26.23 -7.28
CA ARG A 21 -49.38 25.66 -6.31
C ARG A 21 -48.67 24.81 -5.26
N ALA A 22 -47.60 24.12 -5.63
CA ALA A 22 -46.76 23.36 -4.70
C ALA A 22 -46.06 24.31 -3.73
N GLU A 23 -45.45 25.38 -4.25
CA GLU A 23 -44.74 26.37 -3.43
C GLU A 23 -45.66 27.03 -2.40
N ARG A 24 -46.89 27.42 -2.78
CA ARG A 24 -47.87 27.99 -1.84
C ARG A 24 -48.25 27.04 -0.70
N ILE A 25 -48.44 25.76 -1.01
CA ILE A 25 -48.77 24.75 0.01
C ILE A 25 -47.57 24.53 0.96
N ILE A 26 -46.35 24.55 0.41
CA ILE A 26 -45.13 24.38 1.22
C ILE A 26 -44.91 25.56 2.15
N THR A 27 -45.19 26.80 1.71
CA THR A 27 -45.09 27.99 2.57
C THR A 27 -46.05 27.98 3.76
N ASP A 28 -47.12 27.19 3.71
CA ASP A 28 -48.05 27.01 4.85
C ASP A 28 -47.58 25.91 5.83
N LEU A 29 -46.49 25.18 5.51
CA LEU A 29 -45.90 24.15 6.37
C LEU A 29 -44.77 24.74 7.24
N PRO A 30 -44.49 24.18 8.43
CA PRO A 30 -43.48 24.68 9.37
C PRO A 30 -42.04 24.29 8.97
N PHE A 31 -41.68 24.50 7.71
CA PHE A 31 -40.35 24.25 7.15
C PHE A 31 -39.91 25.45 6.31
N ASP A 32 -38.69 25.92 6.53
CA ASP A 32 -38.09 27.08 5.87
C ASP A 32 -37.09 26.68 4.77
N GLY A 33 -36.83 25.37 4.60
CA GLY A 33 -36.12 24.79 3.46
C GLY A 33 -36.94 23.73 2.73
N PHE A 34 -36.89 23.73 1.39
CA PHE A 34 -37.56 22.72 0.58
C PHE A 34 -36.88 22.47 -0.78
N ILE A 35 -37.12 21.28 -1.33
CA ILE A 35 -36.82 20.84 -2.70
C ILE A 35 -38.06 20.16 -3.24
N THR A 36 -38.49 20.51 -4.46
CA THR A 36 -39.64 19.89 -5.14
C THR A 36 -39.25 19.37 -6.51
N THR A 37 -39.91 18.30 -6.95
CA THR A 37 -39.83 17.81 -8.33
C THR A 37 -41.14 18.02 -9.06
N GLU A 38 -41.05 18.33 -10.36
CA GLU A 38 -42.23 18.51 -11.21
C GLU A 38 -42.97 17.18 -11.45
N THR A 39 -44.28 17.27 -11.65
CA THR A 39 -45.13 16.10 -11.93
C THR A 39 -45.36 15.93 -13.43
N ILE A 40 -45.11 14.73 -14.00
CA ILE A 40 -45.50 14.41 -15.39
C ILE A 40 -46.81 13.60 -15.40
N GLY A 41 -47.90 14.24 -15.83
CA GLY A 41 -49.22 13.60 -15.95
C GLY A 41 -49.93 13.40 -14.61
N TYR A 42 -50.66 12.29 -14.45
CA TYR A 42 -51.44 11.98 -13.24
C TYR A 42 -50.66 11.18 -12.17
N ALA A 43 -49.33 11.03 -12.31
CA ALA A 43 -48.48 10.28 -11.38
C ALA A 43 -47.12 10.98 -11.20
N GLY A 44 -46.61 10.99 -9.96
CA GLY A 44 -45.30 11.56 -9.62
C GLY A 44 -45.37 12.82 -8.74
N GLY A 45 -44.19 13.26 -8.29
CA GLY A 45 -44.00 14.41 -7.38
C GLY A 45 -43.37 14.01 -6.05
N LEU A 46 -42.19 14.57 -5.76
CA LEU A 46 -41.43 14.37 -4.53
C LEU A 46 -41.08 15.74 -3.95
N TRP A 47 -41.47 15.98 -2.69
CA TRP A 47 -41.04 17.14 -1.93
C TRP A 47 -40.20 16.70 -0.75
N VAL A 48 -39.11 17.40 -0.52
CA VAL A 48 -38.25 17.24 0.65
C VAL A 48 -38.21 18.58 1.35
N LEU A 49 -38.70 18.64 2.58
CA LEU A 49 -38.82 19.83 3.42
C LEU A 49 -37.92 19.67 4.64
N TRP A 50 -37.32 20.74 5.13
CA TRP A 50 -36.49 20.72 6.34
C TRP A 50 -36.46 22.07 7.05
N LYS A 51 -36.04 22.03 8.31
CA LYS A 51 -35.77 23.22 9.11
C LYS A 51 -34.30 23.65 8.92
N LYS A 52 -34.06 24.78 8.25
CA LYS A 52 -32.70 25.29 7.91
C LYS A 52 -31.88 25.65 9.15
N ASP A 53 -32.53 25.93 10.27
CA ASP A 53 -31.86 26.19 11.53
C ASP A 53 -31.37 24.92 12.24
N GLU A 54 -31.87 23.74 11.87
CA GLU A 54 -31.47 22.46 12.48
C GLU A 54 -30.56 21.62 11.56
N VAL A 55 -30.74 21.70 10.23
CA VAL A 55 -29.96 20.94 9.24
C VAL A 55 -29.67 21.76 7.98
N GLU A 56 -28.46 21.61 7.45
CA GLU A 56 -28.13 22.13 6.11
C GLU A 56 -28.31 21.00 5.09
N MET A 57 -29.13 21.24 4.06
CA MET A 57 -29.33 20.29 2.97
C MET A 57 -28.78 20.82 1.66
N GLU A 58 -27.91 20.02 1.04
CA GLU A 58 -27.33 20.29 -0.27
C GLU A 58 -27.92 19.30 -1.29
N LEU A 59 -28.73 19.80 -2.22
CA LEU A 59 -29.28 19.00 -3.31
C LEU A 59 -28.16 18.54 -4.25
N LEU A 60 -28.00 17.23 -4.41
CA LEU A 60 -27.02 16.64 -5.33
C LEU A 60 -27.64 16.40 -6.71
N ALA A 61 -28.87 15.88 -6.76
CA ALA A 61 -29.60 15.57 -7.98
C ALA A 61 -31.08 15.36 -7.68
N ALA A 62 -31.97 15.80 -8.56
CA ALA A 62 -33.39 15.52 -8.49
C ALA A 62 -33.93 15.13 -9.87
N THR A 63 -34.84 14.15 -9.89
CA THR A 63 -35.66 13.73 -11.04
C THR A 63 -37.13 13.68 -10.63
N GLU A 64 -38.05 13.48 -11.56
CA GLU A 64 -39.49 13.33 -11.25
C GLU A 64 -39.80 12.17 -10.28
N GLN A 65 -38.88 11.20 -10.14
CA GLN A 65 -39.07 10.00 -9.33
C GLN A 65 -38.07 9.85 -8.17
N GLU A 66 -37.03 10.68 -8.07
CA GLU A 66 -35.99 10.55 -7.05
C GLU A 66 -35.37 11.90 -6.65
N ILE A 67 -35.04 12.09 -5.36
CA ILE A 67 -34.24 13.22 -4.86
C ILE A 67 -33.03 12.67 -4.09
N HIS A 68 -31.83 13.10 -4.50
CA HIS A 68 -30.57 12.88 -3.80
C HIS A 68 -30.08 14.18 -3.17
N ALA A 69 -29.89 14.19 -1.86
CA ALA A 69 -29.36 15.33 -1.11
C ALA A 69 -28.37 14.87 -0.03
N THR A 70 -27.41 15.74 0.31
CA THR A 70 -26.54 15.56 1.46
C THR A 70 -27.10 16.35 2.64
N VAL A 71 -27.23 15.72 3.80
CA VAL A 71 -27.61 16.38 5.05
C VAL A 71 -26.35 16.63 5.87
N LYS A 72 -26.08 17.89 6.21
CA LYS A 72 -24.99 18.30 7.10
C LYS A 72 -25.56 18.85 8.41
N PHE A 73 -24.84 18.63 9.50
CA PHE A 73 -25.21 19.05 10.85
C PHE A 73 -24.14 19.96 11.51
N PRO A 74 -23.69 21.05 10.87
CA PRO A 74 -22.54 21.84 11.32
C PRO A 74 -22.74 22.50 12.69
N LYS A 75 -23.95 22.98 13.00
CA LYS A 75 -24.25 23.65 14.28
C LYS A 75 -23.94 22.81 15.52
N VAL A 76 -24.13 21.49 15.49
CA VAL A 76 -23.88 20.64 16.67
C VAL A 76 -22.39 20.61 17.03
N VAL A 77 -21.50 20.69 16.04
CA VAL A 77 -20.06 20.74 16.23
C VAL A 77 -19.60 22.16 16.57
N GLU A 78 -20.07 23.17 15.83
CA GLU A 78 -19.78 24.59 16.09
C GLU A 78 -20.21 25.02 17.50
N ASP A 79 -21.40 24.60 17.95
CA ASP A 79 -21.89 24.89 19.30
C ASP A 79 -21.04 24.23 20.39
N ALA A 80 -20.58 22.99 20.13
CA ALA A 80 -19.79 22.22 21.08
C ALA A 80 -18.35 22.75 21.22
N TRP A 81 -17.77 23.31 20.14
CA TRP A 81 -16.42 23.88 20.05
C TRP A 81 -16.37 25.42 20.05
N SER A 82 -17.45 26.08 20.48
CA SER A 82 -17.50 27.54 20.67
C SER A 82 -16.40 28.07 21.61
N GLU A 83 -15.95 29.32 21.39
CA GLU A 83 -14.72 29.89 21.96
C GLU A 83 -14.56 29.67 23.48
N GLY A 84 -13.40 29.14 23.88
CA GLY A 84 -12.94 29.06 25.27
C GLY A 84 -13.15 27.73 26.02
N ARG A 85 -13.71 26.69 25.38
CA ARG A 85 -13.89 25.37 26.02
C ARG A 85 -12.64 24.50 25.90
N THR A 86 -12.40 23.68 26.93
CA THR A 86 -11.37 22.63 26.88
C THR A 86 -11.82 21.48 25.99
N LEU A 87 -10.87 20.73 25.41
CA LEU A 87 -11.17 19.59 24.54
C LEU A 87 -12.09 18.56 25.22
N SER A 88 -11.87 18.26 26.51
CA SER A 88 -12.74 17.34 27.27
C SER A 88 -14.18 17.84 27.32
N SER A 89 -14.40 19.11 27.67
CA SER A 89 -15.74 19.67 27.79
C SER A 89 -16.48 19.69 26.45
N ALA A 90 -15.76 19.95 25.35
CA ALA A 90 -16.34 19.98 24.02
C ALA A 90 -16.76 18.57 23.55
N ILE A 91 -15.93 17.55 23.79
CA ILE A 91 -16.23 16.15 23.48
C ILE A 91 -17.45 15.65 24.28
N ASP A 92 -17.55 15.99 25.56
CA ASP A 92 -18.65 15.55 26.41
C ASP A 92 -19.99 16.18 25.98
N ASP A 93 -19.99 17.50 25.69
CA ASP A 93 -21.18 18.21 25.18
C ASP A 93 -21.63 17.65 23.82
N PHE A 94 -20.69 17.44 22.90
CA PHE A 94 -20.99 16.82 21.60
C PHE A 94 -21.54 15.40 21.75
N SER A 95 -20.91 14.57 22.58
CA SER A 95 -21.32 13.18 22.77
C SER A 95 -22.74 13.09 23.32
N LYS A 96 -23.08 13.93 24.30
CA LYS A 96 -24.44 14.01 24.85
C LYS A 96 -25.46 14.43 23.78
N LYS A 97 -25.18 15.51 23.06
CA LYS A 97 -26.05 16.00 21.96
C LYS A 97 -26.22 14.96 20.86
N ALA A 98 -25.15 14.28 20.47
CA ALA A 98 -25.17 13.22 19.46
C ALA A 98 -25.95 11.97 19.91
N GLN A 99 -25.84 11.58 21.19
CA GLN A 99 -26.62 10.47 21.76
C GLN A 99 -28.11 10.80 21.83
N GLU A 100 -28.45 12.00 22.31
CA GLU A 100 -29.84 12.49 22.32
C GLU A 100 -30.41 12.52 20.90
N TRP A 101 -29.65 13.03 19.94
CA TRP A 101 -30.04 13.06 18.54
C TRP A 101 -30.22 11.65 17.95
N ASN A 102 -29.28 10.73 18.16
CA ASN A 102 -29.38 9.35 17.70
C ASN A 102 -30.63 8.64 18.25
N SER A 103 -30.93 8.85 19.54
CA SER A 103 -32.14 8.35 20.20
C SER A 103 -33.42 8.92 19.57
N LYS A 104 -33.44 10.23 19.30
CA LYS A 104 -34.58 10.95 18.71
C LYS A 104 -34.79 10.61 17.23
N VAL A 105 -33.73 10.33 16.47
CA VAL A 105 -33.77 10.21 15.00
C VAL A 105 -33.79 8.76 14.49
N PHE A 106 -32.93 7.88 15.00
CA PHE A 106 -32.83 6.50 14.49
C PHE A 106 -33.65 5.49 15.30
N GLY A 107 -33.97 5.81 16.56
CA GLY A 107 -34.81 5.00 17.43
C GLY A 107 -34.20 3.63 17.81
N ASN A 108 -34.46 3.17 19.02
CA ASN A 108 -34.00 1.86 19.49
C ASN A 108 -34.64 0.72 18.64
N LEU A 109 -33.81 -0.19 18.09
CA LEU A 109 -34.26 -1.34 17.28
C LEU A 109 -35.37 -2.14 17.97
N PHE A 110 -35.26 -2.37 19.27
CA PHE A 110 -36.25 -3.08 20.07
C PHE A 110 -37.54 -2.27 20.26
N ALA A 111 -37.43 -0.95 20.39
CA ALA A 111 -38.60 -0.07 20.45
C ALA A 111 -39.31 0.05 19.09
N ARG A 112 -38.55 -0.04 17.98
CA ARG A 112 -39.11 -0.08 16.63
C ARG A 112 -39.80 -1.42 16.35
N LYS A 113 -39.19 -2.55 16.75
CA LYS A 113 -39.82 -3.87 16.75
C LYS A 113 -41.15 -3.86 17.51
N ARG A 114 -41.14 -3.35 18.75
CA ARG A 114 -42.36 -3.26 19.59
C ARG A 114 -43.45 -2.43 18.91
N ARG A 115 -43.12 -1.23 18.43
CA ARG A 115 -44.08 -0.37 17.70
C ARG A 115 -44.65 -1.02 16.45
N VAL A 116 -43.82 -1.73 15.66
CA VAL A 116 -44.29 -2.43 14.46
C VAL A 116 -45.22 -3.58 14.85
N LEU A 117 -44.89 -4.35 15.88
CA LEU A 117 -45.75 -5.42 16.40
C LEU A 117 -47.08 -4.90 16.95
N ASP A 118 -47.07 -3.82 17.74
CA ASP A 118 -48.28 -3.19 18.28
C ASP A 118 -49.20 -2.70 17.14
N ARG A 119 -48.61 -2.09 16.10
CA ARG A 119 -49.36 -1.67 14.90
C ARG A 119 -49.87 -2.85 14.09
N LEU A 120 -49.09 -3.93 13.97
CA LEU A 120 -49.48 -5.14 13.26
C LEU A 120 -50.71 -5.77 13.94
N GLY A 121 -50.69 -5.86 15.27
CA GLY A 121 -51.82 -6.35 16.06
C GLY A 121 -53.08 -5.50 15.87
N GLY A 122 -52.96 -4.16 15.96
CA GLY A 122 -54.11 -3.27 15.76
C GLY A 122 -54.67 -3.30 14.33
N VAL A 123 -53.82 -3.46 13.31
CA VAL A 123 -54.27 -3.62 11.91
C VAL A 123 -54.95 -4.97 11.70
N GLN A 124 -54.43 -6.04 12.27
CA GLN A 124 -55.04 -7.38 12.18
C GLN A 124 -56.41 -7.43 12.86
N GLU A 125 -56.56 -6.77 14.02
CA GLU A 125 -57.83 -6.63 14.71
C GLU A 125 -58.83 -5.78 13.90
N ALA A 126 -58.38 -4.70 13.27
CA ALA A 126 -59.21 -3.90 12.37
C ALA A 126 -59.64 -4.65 11.10
N ILE A 127 -58.76 -5.48 10.52
CA ILE A 127 -59.09 -6.36 9.37
C ILE A 127 -60.14 -7.40 9.76
N ALA A 128 -60.03 -7.99 10.95
CA ALA A 128 -60.99 -8.97 11.46
C ALA A 128 -62.40 -8.37 11.62
N ASN A 129 -62.49 -7.09 11.99
CA ASN A 129 -63.76 -6.39 12.18
C ASN A 129 -64.34 -5.81 10.88
N ASN A 130 -63.51 -5.23 9.99
CA ASN A 130 -63.96 -4.69 8.72
C ASN A 130 -62.83 -4.66 7.67
N PRO A 131 -62.71 -5.68 6.80
CA PRO A 131 -61.60 -5.81 5.88
C PRO A 131 -61.65 -4.74 4.77
N SER A 132 -60.55 -4.01 4.59
CA SER A 132 -60.36 -3.07 3.48
C SER A 132 -59.02 -3.30 2.78
N GLU A 133 -58.98 -3.01 1.49
CA GLU A 133 -57.77 -3.18 0.67
C GLU A 133 -56.60 -2.29 1.15
N SER A 134 -56.92 -1.14 1.76
CA SER A 134 -55.93 -0.27 2.40
C SER A 134 -55.30 -0.91 3.65
N LEU A 135 -56.08 -1.62 4.46
CA LEU A 135 -55.61 -2.31 5.66
C LEU A 135 -54.78 -3.55 5.30
N LEU A 136 -55.18 -4.33 4.29
CA LEU A 136 -54.41 -5.47 3.78
C LEU A 136 -53.05 -5.05 3.21
N ARG A 137 -52.98 -3.90 2.53
CA ARG A 137 -51.72 -3.33 2.03
C ARG A 137 -50.82 -2.87 3.17
N LEU A 138 -51.40 -2.25 4.21
CA LEU A 138 -50.68 -1.81 5.40
C LEU A 138 -50.15 -2.99 6.23
N GLU A 139 -50.92 -4.06 6.39
CA GLU A 139 -50.48 -5.30 7.02
C GLU A 139 -49.26 -5.87 6.30
N LYS A 140 -49.32 -6.00 4.97
CA LYS A 140 -48.19 -6.49 4.17
C LYS A 140 -46.93 -5.65 4.36
N GLN A 141 -47.05 -4.32 4.36
CA GLN A 141 -45.92 -3.42 4.60
C GLN A 141 -45.33 -3.59 6.00
N LEU A 142 -46.17 -3.70 7.03
CA LEU A 142 -45.71 -3.89 8.40
C LEU A 142 -45.05 -5.27 8.61
N ILE A 143 -45.51 -6.31 7.91
CA ILE A 143 -44.89 -7.65 7.91
C ILE A 143 -43.50 -7.60 7.26
N GLU A 144 -43.37 -6.93 6.11
CA GLU A 144 -42.07 -6.74 5.43
C GLU A 144 -41.09 -5.93 6.29
N GLU A 145 -41.57 -4.87 6.96
CA GLU A 145 -40.76 -4.09 7.90
C GLU A 145 -40.35 -4.92 9.14
N HIS A 146 -41.26 -5.71 9.70
CA HIS A 146 -40.96 -6.60 10.82
C HIS A 146 -39.92 -7.65 10.43
N ALA A 147 -40.03 -8.25 9.23
CA ALA A 147 -39.06 -9.23 8.74
C ALA A 147 -37.65 -8.63 8.60
N LEU A 148 -37.55 -7.39 8.11
CA LEU A 148 -36.28 -6.67 8.05
C LEU A 148 -35.69 -6.41 9.44
N ILE A 149 -36.52 -5.99 10.40
CA ILE A 149 -36.12 -5.75 11.79
C ILE A 149 -35.66 -7.05 12.47
N MET A 150 -36.36 -8.16 12.24
CA MET A 150 -35.97 -9.48 12.76
C MET A 150 -34.62 -9.94 12.21
N LEU A 151 -34.32 -9.65 10.94
CA LEU A 151 -33.03 -9.97 10.33
C LEU A 151 -31.90 -9.12 10.92
N GLN A 152 -32.16 -7.83 11.19
CA GLN A 152 -31.24 -6.94 11.91
C GLN A 152 -31.01 -7.40 13.36
N GLU A 153 -32.04 -7.90 14.03
CA GLU A 153 -31.94 -8.46 15.38
C GLU A 153 -31.18 -9.80 15.40
N GLU A 154 -31.39 -10.66 14.40
CA GLU A 154 -30.63 -11.91 14.24
C GLU A 154 -29.13 -11.62 14.02
N GLU A 155 -28.80 -10.64 13.17
CA GLU A 155 -27.43 -10.16 13.01
C GLU A 155 -26.85 -9.58 14.30
N TYR A 156 -27.65 -8.85 15.08
CA TYR A 156 -27.26 -8.33 16.40
C TYR A 156 -26.95 -9.46 17.40
N TRP A 157 -27.74 -10.54 17.42
CA TRP A 157 -27.53 -11.68 18.33
C TRP A 157 -26.47 -12.69 17.86
N ALA A 158 -26.23 -12.81 16.55
CA ALA A 158 -25.19 -13.69 15.99
C ALA A 158 -23.77 -13.25 16.39
N LEU A 159 -23.60 -12.00 16.80
CA LEU A 159 -22.31 -11.41 17.21
C LEU A 159 -22.00 -11.57 18.71
N LYS A 160 -22.91 -12.14 19.51
CA LYS A 160 -22.76 -12.30 20.96
C LYS A 160 -22.33 -13.72 21.34
N SER A 161 -21.34 -13.85 22.22
CA SER A 161 -20.84 -15.15 22.72
C SER A 161 -21.83 -15.74 23.71
N ARG A 162 -22.18 -17.03 23.56
CA ARG A 162 -23.26 -17.71 24.31
C ARG A 162 -22.80 -18.64 25.44
N SER A 163 -21.52 -19.04 25.47
CA SER A 163 -20.96 -19.92 26.52
C SER A 163 -19.42 -19.86 26.55
N LEU A 164 -18.79 -20.09 27.71
CA LEU A 164 -17.33 -20.24 27.87
C LEU A 164 -17.00 -21.39 28.84
N VAL A 165 -15.80 -21.97 28.70
CA VAL A 165 -15.31 -23.03 29.59
C VAL A 165 -14.36 -22.44 30.64
N ASN A 166 -14.57 -22.79 31.92
CA ASN A 166 -13.73 -22.35 33.04
C ASN A 166 -12.40 -23.12 33.13
N GLY A 167 -11.51 -22.71 34.05
CA GLY A 167 -10.20 -23.35 34.24
C GLY A 167 -10.23 -24.81 34.74
N VAL A 168 -11.40 -25.33 35.09
CA VAL A 168 -11.64 -26.70 35.59
C VAL A 168 -12.33 -27.57 34.53
N GLY A 169 -12.69 -27.00 33.37
CA GLY A 169 -13.32 -27.71 32.25
C GLY A 169 -14.85 -27.70 32.23
N GLU A 170 -15.49 -26.90 33.10
CA GLU A 170 -16.96 -26.78 33.15
C GLU A 170 -17.46 -25.64 32.26
N TYR A 171 -18.63 -25.81 31.67
CA TYR A 171 -19.28 -24.81 30.82
C TYR A 171 -20.06 -23.81 31.69
N ILE A 172 -19.70 -22.54 31.58
CA ILE A 172 -20.45 -21.41 32.11
C ILE A 172 -21.39 -20.92 31.00
N GLN A 173 -22.69 -20.94 31.29
CA GLN A 173 -23.75 -20.47 30.39
C GLN A 173 -24.46 -19.22 30.92
N ASP A 174 -24.27 -18.89 32.20
CA ASP A 174 -24.86 -17.70 32.79
C ASP A 174 -24.06 -16.44 32.42
N GLU A 175 -24.77 -15.36 32.08
CA GLU A 175 -24.15 -14.15 31.55
C GLU A 175 -23.26 -13.46 32.59
N GLU A 176 -23.63 -13.49 33.87
CA GLU A 176 -22.91 -12.78 34.93
C GLU A 176 -21.61 -13.48 35.32
N GLY A 177 -21.62 -14.81 35.46
CA GLY A 177 -20.44 -15.63 35.67
C GLY A 177 -19.46 -15.56 34.49
N ILE A 178 -19.96 -15.41 33.25
CA ILE A 178 -19.10 -15.12 32.10
C ILE A 178 -18.42 -13.76 32.24
N LYS A 179 -19.15 -12.69 32.63
CA LYS A 179 -18.57 -11.36 32.85
C LYS A 179 -17.50 -11.38 33.94
N GLU A 180 -17.80 -11.98 35.09
CA GLU A 180 -16.86 -12.10 36.22
C GLU A 180 -15.60 -12.88 35.84
N MET A 181 -15.75 -13.99 35.10
CA MET A 181 -14.61 -14.77 34.63
C MET A 181 -13.74 -13.98 33.65
N ILE A 182 -14.34 -13.24 32.72
CA ILE A 182 -13.60 -12.38 31.79
C ILE A 182 -12.87 -11.28 32.57
N GLN A 183 -13.56 -10.57 33.46
CA GLN A 183 -13.01 -9.45 34.22
C GLN A 183 -11.87 -9.89 35.14
N SER A 184 -12.08 -10.92 35.97
CA SER A 184 -11.04 -11.48 36.84
C SER A 184 -9.84 -12.02 36.05
N GLY A 185 -10.09 -12.66 34.90
CA GLY A 185 -9.04 -13.17 34.02
C GLY A 185 -8.14 -12.08 33.44
N PHE A 186 -8.72 -10.92 33.06
CA PHE A 186 -7.96 -9.77 32.56
C PHE A 186 -7.29 -8.96 33.68
N MET A 187 -7.95 -8.78 34.83
CA MET A 187 -7.33 -8.16 36.01
C MET A 187 -6.06 -8.92 36.41
N LYS A 188 -6.14 -10.25 36.57
CA LYS A 188 -4.98 -11.08 36.88
C LYS A 188 -3.89 -11.01 35.80
N LEU A 189 -4.26 -10.89 34.53
CA LEU A 189 -3.31 -10.79 33.43
C LEU A 189 -2.49 -9.48 33.49
N TYR A 190 -3.13 -8.35 33.82
CA TYR A 190 -2.50 -7.03 33.84
C TYR A 190 -2.01 -6.59 35.23
N SER A 191 -2.13 -7.46 36.23
CA SER A 191 -1.46 -7.31 37.53
C SER A 191 0.00 -7.73 37.44
N SER A 192 0.90 -6.92 37.98
CA SER A 192 2.34 -7.22 38.06
C SER A 192 2.58 -8.44 38.94
N ASP A 193 3.51 -9.29 38.53
CA ASP A 193 3.95 -10.44 39.33
C ASP A 193 5.10 -10.07 40.30
N MET A 194 5.54 -8.80 40.30
CA MET A 194 6.68 -8.31 41.11
C MET A 194 6.23 -7.74 42.46
N SER A 195 6.87 -8.17 43.54
CA SER A 195 6.60 -7.68 44.91
C SER A 195 7.29 -6.34 45.24
N VAL A 196 8.34 -5.96 44.50
CA VAL A 196 9.07 -4.68 44.68
C VAL A 196 9.45 -4.09 43.31
N VAL A 197 9.03 -2.84 43.06
CA VAL A 197 9.34 -2.10 41.82
C VAL A 197 10.60 -1.25 42.05
N TYR A 198 11.77 -1.74 41.64
CA TYR A 198 13.00 -0.94 41.68
C TYR A 198 13.10 -0.05 40.43
N LEU A 199 12.54 1.16 40.51
CA LEU A 199 12.70 2.20 39.46
C LEU A 199 14.15 2.70 39.32
N ASN A 200 15.00 2.43 40.32
CA ASN A 200 16.39 2.93 40.41
C ASN A 200 17.46 1.81 40.37
N SER A 201 17.16 0.63 39.81
CA SER A 201 18.20 -0.40 39.64
C SER A 201 19.28 0.09 38.65
N PRO A 202 20.58 -0.06 38.95
CA PRO A 202 21.63 0.37 38.04
C PRO A 202 21.47 -0.33 36.67
N VAL A 203 21.53 0.47 35.61
CA VAL A 203 21.48 -0.03 34.23
C VAL A 203 22.74 -0.87 34.03
N THR A 204 22.58 -2.18 33.88
CA THR A 204 23.67 -3.07 33.45
C THR A 204 24.22 -2.55 32.13
N GLU A 205 25.55 -2.38 32.03
CA GLU A 205 26.22 -1.89 30.81
C GLU A 205 25.73 -2.69 29.59
N PHE A 206 25.10 -1.97 28.67
CA PHE A 206 24.35 -2.54 27.56
C PHE A 206 25.22 -2.48 26.30
N SER A 207 25.48 -3.62 25.65
CA SER A 207 26.35 -3.68 24.46
C SER A 207 25.64 -3.28 23.15
N CYS A 208 24.47 -2.65 23.21
CA CYS A 208 23.69 -2.27 22.04
C CYS A 208 24.05 -0.88 21.50
N CYS A 209 23.65 -0.64 20.26
CA CYS A 209 23.72 0.68 19.65
C CYS A 209 22.77 1.65 20.40
N VAL A 210 23.32 2.77 20.84
CA VAL A 210 22.58 3.84 21.54
C VAL A 210 22.25 4.98 20.58
N LEU A 211 21.32 5.84 20.98
CA LEU A 211 20.99 7.04 20.22
C LEU A 211 22.19 8.01 20.16
N SER A 212 22.46 8.55 18.97
CA SER A 212 23.41 9.65 18.79
C SER A 212 22.87 10.95 19.40
N GLU A 213 23.74 11.94 19.62
CA GLU A 213 23.28 13.23 20.15
C GLU A 213 22.32 13.92 19.19
N GLU A 214 22.58 13.86 17.88
CA GLU A 214 21.67 14.39 16.87
C GLU A 214 20.30 13.70 16.90
N ASP A 215 20.26 12.37 17.06
CA ASP A 215 19.00 11.62 17.15
C ASP A 215 18.21 12.00 18.42
N ARG A 216 18.91 12.22 19.54
CA ARG A 216 18.30 12.66 20.81
C ARG A 216 17.67 14.04 20.65
N CYS A 217 18.37 15.00 20.05
CA CYS A 217 17.82 16.32 19.75
C CYS A 217 16.59 16.23 18.82
N CYS A 218 16.61 15.34 17.83
CA CYS A 218 15.46 15.10 16.95
C CYS A 218 14.23 14.58 17.72
N LEU A 219 14.44 13.68 18.69
CA LEU A 219 13.36 13.15 19.53
C LEU A 219 12.77 14.22 20.46
N GLU A 220 13.58 15.13 21.02
CA GLU A 220 13.15 16.19 21.95
C GLU A 220 12.55 17.43 21.29
N ARG A 221 12.57 17.53 19.95
CA ARG A 221 12.05 18.68 19.21
C ARG A 221 10.65 19.07 19.70
N VAL A 222 10.37 20.36 19.85
CA VAL A 222 9.02 20.84 20.22
C VAL A 222 8.01 20.37 19.16
N VAL A 223 6.85 19.89 19.61
CA VAL A 223 5.78 19.44 18.71
C VAL A 223 5.08 20.65 18.11
N ASP A 224 5.06 20.72 16.79
CA ASP A 224 4.41 21.78 16.01
C ASP A 224 3.03 21.34 15.47
N ASP A 225 2.22 22.31 15.04
CA ASP A 225 0.85 22.06 14.54
C ASP A 225 0.83 21.18 13.28
N GLU A 226 1.86 21.29 12.43
CA GLU A 226 1.96 20.51 11.20
C GLU A 226 2.23 19.04 11.51
N GLU A 227 3.09 18.75 12.48
CA GLU A 227 3.38 17.40 12.97
C GLU A 227 2.13 16.74 13.57
N ILE A 228 1.32 17.50 14.32
CA ILE A 228 0.04 17.05 14.88
C ILE A 228 -0.95 16.72 13.76
N ARG A 229 -1.08 17.61 12.78
CA ARG A 229 -1.92 17.40 11.60
C ARG A 229 -1.48 16.15 10.84
N ASP A 230 -0.20 16.04 10.51
CA ASP A 230 0.33 14.92 9.74
C ASP A 230 0.14 13.58 10.49
N ALA A 231 0.26 13.59 11.81
CA ALA A 231 -0.06 12.44 12.66
C ALA A 231 -1.55 12.05 12.58
N LEU A 232 -2.49 13.01 12.63
CA LEU A 232 -3.92 12.76 12.48
C LEU A 232 -4.27 12.21 11.09
N TRP A 233 -3.69 12.75 10.01
CA TRP A 233 -3.93 12.27 8.64
C TRP A 233 -3.28 10.92 8.37
N ALA A 234 -2.24 10.54 9.12
CA ALA A 234 -1.68 9.20 9.09
C ALA A 234 -2.57 8.14 9.76
N LEU A 235 -3.62 8.55 10.50
CA LEU A 235 -4.65 7.64 11.03
C LEU A 235 -5.73 7.37 9.98
N LYS A 236 -6.25 6.13 9.97
CA LYS A 236 -7.34 5.76 9.06
C LYS A 236 -8.68 6.32 9.59
N PRO A 237 -9.48 7.01 8.78
CA PRO A 237 -10.63 7.80 9.25
C PRO A 237 -11.67 6.97 10.00
N PHE A 238 -12.10 5.83 9.46
CA PHE A 238 -13.23 5.05 9.98
C PHE A 238 -12.79 3.80 10.74
N LYS A 239 -11.78 3.93 11.60
CA LYS A 239 -11.40 2.87 12.55
C LYS A 239 -12.19 3.00 13.83
N ALA A 240 -12.51 1.86 14.46
CA ALA A 240 -13.26 1.81 15.71
C ALA A 240 -12.69 2.82 16.74
N PRO A 241 -13.55 3.65 17.35
CA PRO A 241 -13.13 4.73 18.24
C PRO A 241 -12.80 4.18 19.62
N GLY A 242 -12.25 5.02 20.49
CA GLY A 242 -12.08 4.69 21.90
C GLY A 242 -13.37 4.93 22.70
N PRO A 243 -13.26 5.00 24.04
CA PRO A 243 -14.37 5.40 24.92
C PRO A 243 -15.09 6.69 24.52
N ASP A 244 -14.39 7.64 23.88
CA ASP A 244 -14.97 8.91 23.41
C ASP A 244 -15.99 8.75 22.26
N GLY A 245 -16.03 7.60 21.60
CA GLY A 245 -16.93 7.36 20.45
C GLY A 245 -16.54 8.12 19.18
N LEU A 246 -15.45 8.90 19.18
CA LEU A 246 -15.06 9.77 18.06
C LEU A 246 -13.98 9.14 17.20
N HIS A 247 -14.30 8.95 15.92
CA HIS A 247 -13.37 8.42 14.92
C HIS A 247 -12.35 9.48 14.48
N ALA A 248 -11.17 9.05 14.02
CA ALA A 248 -10.19 9.97 13.41
C ALA A 248 -10.77 10.78 12.24
N GLY A 249 -11.71 10.19 11.49
CA GLY A 249 -12.39 10.85 10.37
C GLY A 249 -13.25 12.05 10.79
N PHE A 250 -13.78 12.06 12.01
CA PHE A 250 -14.49 13.22 12.57
C PHE A 250 -13.52 14.40 12.68
N PHE A 251 -12.39 14.21 13.36
CA PHE A 251 -11.38 15.26 13.54
C PHE A 251 -10.74 15.71 12.22
N GLN A 252 -10.57 14.80 11.26
CA GLN A 252 -10.08 15.16 9.92
C GLN A 252 -11.07 16.04 9.14
N HIS A 253 -12.37 15.79 9.31
CA HIS A 253 -13.41 16.54 8.60
C HIS A 253 -13.62 17.92 9.21
N PHE A 254 -13.76 18.00 10.53
CA PHE A 254 -14.01 19.24 11.29
C PHE A 254 -12.71 19.92 11.75
N TRP A 255 -11.58 19.65 11.08
CA TRP A 255 -10.26 20.14 11.52
C TRP A 255 -10.23 21.65 11.72
N ARG A 256 -10.96 22.42 10.91
CA ARG A 256 -11.04 23.88 11.06
C ARG A 256 -11.59 24.31 12.43
N ASP A 257 -12.54 23.55 12.95
CA ASP A 257 -13.27 23.88 14.19
C ASP A 257 -12.56 23.31 15.42
N VAL A 258 -11.92 22.14 15.29
CA VAL A 258 -11.33 21.43 16.44
C VAL A 258 -9.80 21.57 16.56
N LYS A 259 -9.13 22.18 15.56
CA LYS A 259 -7.65 22.24 15.48
C LYS A 259 -7.02 22.75 16.76
N ASP A 260 -7.43 23.92 17.22
CA ASP A 260 -6.72 24.62 18.29
C ASP A 260 -6.82 23.83 19.61
N SER A 261 -8.01 23.32 19.94
CA SER A 261 -8.21 22.46 21.12
C SER A 261 -7.36 21.18 21.07
N ILE A 262 -7.20 20.56 19.90
CA ILE A 262 -6.36 19.36 19.74
C ILE A 262 -4.88 19.72 19.86
N CYS A 263 -4.46 20.77 19.16
CA CYS A 263 -3.07 21.21 19.16
C CYS A 263 -2.59 21.58 20.57
N ASP A 264 -3.41 22.33 21.30
CA ASP A 264 -3.10 22.75 22.67
C ASP A 264 -3.01 21.56 23.62
N GLU A 265 -3.96 20.62 23.55
CA GLU A 265 -3.94 19.44 24.42
C GLU A 265 -2.73 18.53 24.14
N VAL A 266 -2.39 18.32 22.86
CA VAL A 266 -1.22 17.52 22.46
C VAL A 266 0.08 18.21 22.89
N LYS A 267 0.24 19.51 22.63
CA LYS A 267 1.43 20.27 23.05
C LYS A 267 1.58 20.26 24.57
N LYS A 268 0.48 20.44 25.31
CA LYS A 268 0.46 20.36 26.78
C LYS A 268 0.91 18.99 27.27
N ALA A 269 0.45 17.90 26.64
CA ALA A 269 0.86 16.55 27.01
C ALA A 269 2.37 16.32 26.84
N PHE A 270 2.96 16.78 25.72
CA PHE A 270 4.42 16.71 25.52
C PHE A 270 5.20 17.65 26.44
N GLY A 271 4.71 18.87 26.67
CA GLY A 271 5.37 19.86 27.55
C GLY A 271 5.39 19.45 29.02
N LEU A 272 4.29 18.86 29.52
CA LEU A 272 4.22 18.36 30.90
C LEU A 272 4.81 16.96 31.06
N GLY A 273 4.87 16.20 29.97
CA GLY A 273 5.21 14.77 29.98
C GLY A 273 4.12 13.89 30.57
N VAL A 274 2.86 14.35 30.55
CA VAL A 274 1.72 13.66 31.18
C VAL A 274 0.53 13.64 30.23
N ILE A 275 -0.01 12.45 29.98
CA ILE A 275 -1.23 12.25 29.20
C ILE A 275 -2.45 12.52 30.11
N PRO A 276 -3.41 13.35 29.69
CA PRO A 276 -4.66 13.53 30.42
C PRO A 276 -5.40 12.21 30.63
N GLU A 277 -5.93 11.99 31.84
CA GLU A 277 -6.57 10.74 32.23
C GLU A 277 -7.73 10.35 31.31
N TYR A 278 -8.58 11.32 30.93
CA TYR A 278 -9.72 11.08 30.04
C TYR A 278 -9.30 10.59 28.64
N LEU A 279 -8.14 11.03 28.13
CA LEU A 279 -7.58 10.56 26.86
C LEU A 279 -7.00 9.15 26.98
N ASN A 280 -6.56 8.76 28.18
CA ASN A 280 -5.88 7.50 28.41
C ASN A 280 -6.82 6.32 28.78
N LYS A 281 -8.14 6.57 28.82
CA LYS A 281 -9.16 5.52 28.92
C LYS A 281 -9.17 4.65 27.66
N THR A 282 -9.29 3.34 27.83
CA THR A 282 -9.21 2.37 26.72
C THR A 282 -10.27 1.28 26.85
N LEU A 283 -10.86 0.86 25.73
CA LEU A 283 -11.75 -0.30 25.68
C LEU A 283 -11.00 -1.53 25.14
N ILE A 284 -11.17 -2.71 25.72
CA ILE A 284 -10.69 -3.98 25.13
C ILE A 284 -11.83 -4.67 24.42
N THR A 285 -11.70 -4.86 23.10
CA THR A 285 -12.59 -5.74 22.33
C THR A 285 -11.94 -7.12 22.15
N LEU A 286 -12.73 -8.18 22.27
CA LEU A 286 -12.27 -9.56 22.12
C LEU A 286 -12.51 -10.07 20.69
N ILE A 287 -11.45 -10.38 19.96
CA ILE A 287 -11.54 -10.94 18.61
C ILE A 287 -11.26 -12.45 18.65
N PRO A 288 -12.16 -13.32 18.15
CA PRO A 288 -11.95 -14.76 18.17
C PRO A 288 -10.82 -15.18 17.22
N LYS A 289 -9.94 -16.07 17.68
CA LYS A 289 -8.83 -16.66 16.90
C LYS A 289 -9.28 -17.87 16.07
N CYS A 290 -10.37 -18.53 16.46
CA CYS A 290 -10.96 -19.70 15.83
C CYS A 290 -12.48 -19.55 15.67
N GLN A 291 -13.12 -20.42 14.89
CA GLN A 291 -14.57 -20.35 14.61
C GLN A 291 -15.46 -20.59 15.84
N TYR A 292 -14.96 -21.32 16.84
CA TYR A 292 -15.70 -21.67 18.06
C TYR A 292 -14.78 -21.48 19.28
N PRO A 293 -14.68 -20.26 19.81
CA PRO A 293 -13.78 -19.94 20.91
C PRO A 293 -14.34 -20.41 22.26
N GLU A 294 -13.85 -21.53 22.78
CA GLU A 294 -14.32 -22.10 24.06
C GLU A 294 -13.63 -21.52 25.31
N SER A 295 -12.48 -20.83 25.17
CA SER A 295 -11.71 -20.29 26.30
C SER A 295 -11.20 -18.87 26.03
N LEU A 296 -10.85 -18.13 27.08
CA LEU A 296 -10.24 -16.80 26.99
C LEU A 296 -8.94 -16.78 26.16
N ALA A 297 -8.19 -17.88 26.12
CA ALA A 297 -6.97 -18.00 25.32
C ALA A 297 -7.26 -17.98 23.80
N ASN A 298 -8.47 -18.38 23.40
CA ASN A 298 -8.95 -18.35 22.02
C ASN A 298 -9.35 -16.95 21.56
N TYR A 299 -9.33 -15.96 22.44
CA TYR A 299 -9.56 -14.57 22.09
C TYR A 299 -8.25 -13.77 21.99
N ARG A 300 -8.26 -12.77 21.12
CA ARG A 300 -7.23 -11.75 21.01
C ARG A 300 -7.79 -10.42 21.52
N PRO A 301 -7.26 -9.86 22.62
CA PRO A 301 -7.70 -8.56 23.10
C PRO A 301 -7.13 -7.46 22.21
N ILE A 302 -7.98 -6.55 21.73
CA ILE A 302 -7.56 -5.35 20.99
C ILE A 302 -7.96 -4.10 21.77
N SER A 303 -7.00 -3.24 22.02
CA SER A 303 -7.16 -1.97 22.71
C SER A 303 -7.69 -0.89 21.76
N LEU A 304 -8.89 -0.39 22.03
CA LEU A 304 -9.51 0.74 21.37
C LEU A 304 -9.22 2.01 22.16
N CYS A 305 -8.18 2.74 21.74
CA CYS A 305 -7.78 4.01 22.36
C CYS A 305 -8.49 5.20 21.69
N ASN A 306 -8.69 6.28 22.45
CA ASN A 306 -9.20 7.56 21.95
C ASN A 306 -8.37 8.10 20.78
N SER A 307 -9.02 8.78 19.85
CA SER A 307 -8.35 9.22 18.61
C SER A 307 -7.28 10.28 18.88
N VAL A 308 -7.50 11.19 19.84
CA VAL A 308 -6.52 12.23 20.21
C VAL A 308 -5.30 11.62 20.92
N TYR A 309 -5.48 10.63 21.80
CA TYR A 309 -4.36 9.84 22.35
C TYR A 309 -3.53 9.19 21.22
N LYS A 310 -4.21 8.63 20.20
CA LYS A 310 -3.52 8.01 19.06
C LYS A 310 -2.68 9.02 18.28
N ILE A 311 -3.01 10.31 18.28
CA ILE A 311 -2.16 11.35 17.67
C ILE A 311 -0.82 11.43 18.43
N ILE A 312 -0.85 11.53 19.76
CA ILE A 312 0.36 11.58 20.61
C ILE A 312 1.24 10.35 20.38
N SER A 313 0.64 9.15 20.47
CA SER A 313 1.32 7.87 20.21
C SER A 313 1.88 7.80 18.78
N LYS A 314 1.15 8.37 17.79
CA LYS A 314 1.57 8.40 16.40
C LYS A 314 2.76 9.33 16.16
N ILE A 315 2.83 10.47 16.84
CA ILE A 315 3.97 11.39 16.82
C ILE A 315 5.21 10.69 17.37
N LEU A 316 5.11 10.08 18.55
CA LEU A 316 6.21 9.30 19.14
C LEU A 316 6.69 8.18 18.21
N ALA A 317 5.75 7.43 17.64
CA ALA A 317 6.06 6.40 16.66
C ALA A 317 6.73 6.95 15.40
N ALA A 318 6.30 8.12 14.90
CA ALA A 318 6.88 8.76 13.73
C ALA A 318 8.32 9.24 13.98
N ARG A 319 8.62 9.72 15.19
CA ARG A 319 9.96 10.13 15.61
C ARG A 319 10.91 8.96 15.85
N ILE A 320 10.43 7.86 16.46
CA ILE A 320 11.25 6.67 16.74
C ILE A 320 11.54 5.86 15.46
N ARG A 321 10.55 5.74 14.58
CA ARG A 321 10.61 4.81 13.43
C ARG A 321 11.83 4.96 12.52
N PRO A 322 12.31 6.17 12.16
CA PRO A 322 13.51 6.36 11.35
C PRO A 322 14.80 5.87 12.03
N LEU A 323 14.85 5.84 13.36
CA LEU A 323 16.04 5.54 14.15
C LEU A 323 16.26 4.02 14.31
N LEU A 324 15.20 3.23 14.14
CA LEU A 324 15.21 1.79 14.40
C LEU A 324 16.21 0.99 13.57
N SER A 325 16.56 1.44 12.35
CA SER A 325 17.53 0.71 11.53
C SER A 325 18.92 0.65 12.15
N ASN A 326 19.26 1.64 12.98
CA ASN A 326 20.55 1.78 13.65
C ASN A 326 20.53 1.17 15.05
N LEU A 327 19.38 1.16 15.72
CA LEU A 327 19.22 0.64 17.09
C LEU A 327 19.00 -0.88 17.14
N ILE A 328 18.32 -1.44 16.14
CA ILE A 328 17.83 -2.83 16.16
C ILE A 328 18.73 -3.72 15.29
N SER A 329 19.17 -4.86 15.82
CA SER A 329 20.03 -5.82 15.12
C SER A 329 19.43 -6.29 13.79
N PRO A 330 20.24 -6.49 12.71
CA PRO A 330 19.75 -6.90 11.39
C PRO A 330 18.98 -8.23 11.36
N ILE A 331 19.15 -9.08 12.39
CA ILE A 331 18.45 -10.37 12.54
C ILE A 331 17.09 -10.26 13.23
N GLN A 332 16.69 -9.05 13.64
CA GLN A 332 15.32 -8.69 13.99
C GLN A 332 14.65 -7.93 12.83
N THR A 333 13.65 -8.54 12.20
CA THR A 333 13.09 -8.02 10.94
C THR A 333 11.68 -7.44 11.07
N ALA A 334 11.01 -7.62 12.21
CA ALA A 334 9.65 -7.13 12.43
C ALA A 334 9.61 -5.61 12.65
N PHE A 335 8.61 -4.94 12.06
CA PHE A 335 8.29 -3.51 12.25
C PHE A 335 9.38 -2.47 11.91
N VAL A 336 10.60 -2.88 11.55
CA VAL A 336 11.67 -1.97 11.12
C VAL A 336 11.49 -1.58 9.64
N PRO A 337 11.51 -0.28 9.28
CA PRO A 337 11.42 0.17 7.89
C PRO A 337 12.47 -0.48 6.99
N GLY A 338 12.07 -0.87 5.77
CA GLY A 338 12.96 -1.49 4.79
C GLY A 338 13.21 -2.99 4.98
N ARG A 339 13.00 -3.54 6.19
CA ARG A 339 13.14 -4.98 6.46
C ARG A 339 11.86 -5.73 6.08
N LYS A 340 11.99 -6.96 5.55
CA LYS A 340 10.87 -7.78 5.10
C LYS A 340 10.87 -9.12 5.83
N GLY A 341 9.70 -9.59 6.28
CA GLY A 341 9.60 -10.90 6.96
C GLY A 341 10.07 -12.07 6.09
N VAL A 342 9.97 -11.95 4.76
CA VAL A 342 10.50 -12.95 3.80
C VAL A 342 12.01 -13.13 3.93
N ASP A 343 12.75 -12.07 4.29
CA ASP A 343 14.21 -12.14 4.46
C ASP A 343 14.56 -13.06 5.63
N ASN A 344 13.81 -12.94 6.73
CA ASN A 344 13.97 -13.79 7.90
C ASN A 344 13.61 -15.26 7.62
N VAL A 345 12.55 -15.47 6.83
CA VAL A 345 12.16 -16.82 6.37
C VAL A 345 13.27 -17.45 5.53
N ILE A 346 13.87 -16.69 4.60
CA ILE A 346 14.98 -17.19 3.76
C ILE A 346 16.15 -17.63 4.65
N ILE A 347 16.52 -16.81 5.65
CA ILE A 347 17.60 -17.14 6.58
C ILE A 347 17.25 -18.41 7.36
N ALA A 348 16.06 -18.47 7.98
CA ALA A 348 15.63 -19.63 8.75
C ALA A 348 15.66 -20.92 7.91
N GLN A 349 15.12 -20.90 6.68
CA GLN A 349 15.14 -22.05 5.77
C GLN A 349 16.57 -22.45 5.38
N GLU A 350 17.46 -21.48 5.16
CA GLU A 350 18.87 -21.74 4.86
C GLU A 350 19.64 -22.36 6.03
N LEU A 351 19.34 -21.94 7.27
CA LEU A 351 19.95 -22.49 8.48
C LEU A 351 19.47 -23.92 8.74
N ILE A 352 18.16 -24.17 8.64
CA ILE A 352 17.61 -25.53 8.76
C ILE A 352 18.16 -26.44 7.65
N TYR A 353 18.25 -25.96 6.41
CA TYR A 353 18.89 -26.73 5.33
C TYR A 353 20.36 -27.04 5.64
N THR A 354 21.12 -26.10 6.22
CA THR A 354 22.48 -26.38 6.67
C THR A 354 22.50 -27.49 7.72
N MET A 355 21.66 -27.38 8.77
CA MET A 355 21.57 -28.37 9.85
C MET A 355 21.24 -29.78 9.34
N ASP A 356 20.30 -29.89 8.40
CA ASP A 356 19.87 -31.18 7.82
C ASP A 356 20.97 -31.91 7.06
N ASN A 357 21.97 -31.18 6.59
CA ASN A 357 23.07 -31.70 5.79
C ASN A 357 24.39 -31.80 6.59
N LEU A 358 24.39 -31.47 7.89
CA LEU A 358 25.56 -31.61 8.74
C LEU A 358 25.94 -33.09 8.92
N LYS A 359 27.25 -33.35 8.82
CA LYS A 359 27.88 -34.65 9.08
C LYS A 359 29.01 -34.45 10.09
N GLY A 360 29.35 -35.51 10.83
CA GLY A 360 30.47 -35.50 11.78
C GLY A 360 30.06 -35.31 13.24
N ARG A 361 31.02 -35.02 14.12
CA ARG A 361 30.85 -35.04 15.58
C ARG A 361 30.19 -33.79 16.18
N GLU A 362 30.13 -32.69 15.45
CA GLU A 362 29.54 -31.43 15.94
C GLU A 362 28.05 -31.32 15.57
N GLY A 363 27.17 -31.54 16.55
CA GLY A 363 25.73 -31.37 16.40
C GLY A 363 25.24 -29.97 16.78
N TYR A 364 24.13 -29.53 16.19
CA TYR A 364 23.50 -28.25 16.44
C TYR A 364 22.00 -28.42 16.74
N MET A 365 21.42 -27.43 17.40
CA MET A 365 19.98 -27.35 17.63
C MET A 365 19.43 -25.99 17.24
N ALA A 366 18.15 -25.99 16.88
CA ALA A 366 17.32 -24.82 16.72
C ALA A 366 16.20 -24.92 17.77
N VAL A 367 15.96 -23.85 18.53
CA VAL A 367 14.94 -23.79 19.57
C VAL A 367 13.93 -22.74 19.16
N LYS A 368 12.70 -23.16 18.84
CA LYS A 368 11.59 -22.25 18.60
C LYS A 368 10.92 -21.93 19.94
N VAL A 369 11.00 -20.67 20.36
CA VAL A 369 10.47 -20.20 21.65
C VAL A 369 9.18 -19.41 21.38
N ASP A 370 8.12 -19.74 22.12
CA ASP A 370 6.83 -19.05 22.08
C ASP A 370 6.61 -18.31 23.42
N LEU A 371 6.31 -17.01 23.35
CA LEU A 371 6.07 -16.17 24.53
C LEU A 371 4.56 -16.08 24.84
N GLU A 372 4.19 -16.32 26.09
CA GLU A 372 2.80 -16.24 26.54
C GLU A 372 2.34 -14.77 26.61
N LYS A 373 1.35 -14.41 25.78
CA LYS A 373 0.67 -13.10 25.82
C LYS A 373 1.66 -11.92 25.86
N ALA A 374 2.57 -11.89 24.88
CA ALA A 374 3.78 -11.07 24.92
C ALA A 374 3.57 -9.56 25.16
N TYR A 375 2.48 -8.98 24.66
CA TYR A 375 2.16 -7.56 24.88
C TYR A 375 1.61 -7.32 26.28
N ASP A 376 0.85 -8.27 26.82
CA ASP A 376 0.08 -8.10 28.05
C ASP A 376 0.91 -8.30 29.32
N ARG A 377 2.00 -9.10 29.25
CA ARG A 377 2.83 -9.47 30.41
C ARG A 377 4.06 -8.59 30.65
N LEU A 378 4.28 -7.58 29.82
CA LEU A 378 5.50 -6.78 29.86
C LEU A 378 5.52 -5.80 31.06
N GLU A 379 6.49 -5.91 31.95
CA GLU A 379 6.59 -5.05 33.14
C GLU A 379 7.01 -3.61 32.80
N TRP A 380 6.37 -2.63 33.43
CA TRP A 380 6.64 -1.21 33.17
C TRP A 380 8.00 -0.74 33.68
N SER A 381 8.50 -1.32 34.78
CA SER A 381 9.85 -1.05 35.29
C SER A 381 10.93 -1.44 34.26
N PHE A 382 10.72 -2.55 33.56
CA PHE A 382 11.60 -2.99 32.48
C PHE A 382 11.54 -2.07 31.27
N ILE A 383 10.35 -1.60 30.88
CA ILE A 383 10.20 -0.60 29.81
C ILE A 383 11.07 0.63 30.11
N HIS A 384 10.96 1.16 31.33
CA HIS A 384 11.75 2.31 31.75
C HIS A 384 13.26 2.04 31.68
N LYS A 385 13.72 0.90 32.23
CA LYS A 385 15.12 0.47 32.21
C LYS A 385 15.68 0.39 30.78
N VAL A 386 14.94 -0.21 29.84
CA VAL A 386 15.41 -0.37 28.45
C VAL A 386 15.46 0.98 27.72
N LEU A 387 14.47 1.86 27.91
CA LEU A 387 14.51 3.20 27.31
C LEU A 387 15.72 4.01 27.79
N GLN A 388 16.06 3.91 29.08
CA GLN A 388 17.28 4.51 29.62
C GLN A 388 18.53 3.90 28.99
N ALA A 389 18.59 2.58 28.81
CA ALA A 389 19.72 1.88 28.19
C ALA A 389 19.97 2.32 26.72
N PHE A 390 18.91 2.68 25.97
CA PHE A 390 19.03 3.25 24.63
C PHE A 390 19.34 4.75 24.60
N HIS A 391 19.53 5.38 25.77
CA HIS A 391 19.75 6.82 25.95
C HIS A 391 18.60 7.70 25.43
N PHE A 392 17.35 7.22 25.55
CA PHE A 392 16.20 8.06 25.26
C PHE A 392 16.20 9.30 26.17
N PRO A 393 15.85 10.48 25.64
CA PRO A 393 15.78 11.68 26.45
C PRO A 393 14.71 11.57 27.55
N PHE A 394 15.01 12.07 28.74
CA PHE A 394 14.13 11.92 29.92
C PHE A 394 12.73 12.50 29.67
N SER A 395 12.65 13.62 28.96
CA SER A 395 11.39 14.26 28.53
C SER A 395 10.49 13.28 27.76
N ILE A 396 11.06 12.55 26.81
CA ILE A 396 10.37 11.57 25.97
C ILE A 396 10.05 10.29 26.74
N ILE A 397 10.96 9.82 27.60
CA ILE A 397 10.69 8.68 28.50
C ILE A 397 9.45 8.98 29.34
N LYS A 398 9.35 10.19 29.91
CA LYS A 398 8.22 10.60 30.74
C LYS A 398 6.88 10.53 29.98
N VAL A 399 6.83 11.02 28.74
CA VAL A 399 5.63 10.93 27.88
C VAL A 399 5.29 9.46 27.59
N ILE A 400 6.27 8.65 27.18
CA ILE A 400 6.07 7.22 26.87
C ILE A 400 5.55 6.47 28.10
N MET A 401 6.15 6.71 29.26
CA MET A 401 5.73 6.09 30.52
C MET A 401 4.32 6.53 30.88
N SER A 402 3.98 7.82 30.73
CA SER A 402 2.61 8.28 30.97
C SER A 402 1.60 7.62 30.02
N CYS A 403 1.95 7.38 28.75
CA CYS A 403 1.10 6.62 27.84
C CYS A 403 0.80 5.21 28.38
N VAL A 404 1.80 4.48 28.89
CA VAL A 404 1.59 3.08 29.32
C VAL A 404 1.03 2.96 30.75
N SER A 405 1.48 3.79 31.69
CA SER A 405 1.23 3.56 33.12
C SER A 405 -0.03 4.22 33.68
N SER A 406 -0.52 5.29 33.05
CA SER A 406 -1.68 6.05 33.55
C SER A 406 -3.03 5.60 32.99
N SER A 407 -3.11 4.36 32.48
CA SER A 407 -4.25 3.92 31.68
C SER A 407 -5.25 3.08 32.47
N THR A 408 -6.53 3.40 32.30
CA THR A 408 -7.65 2.60 32.79
C THR A 408 -8.30 1.84 31.64
N ILE A 409 -8.60 0.57 31.85
CA ILE A 409 -9.18 -0.31 30.83
C ILE A 409 -10.56 -0.80 31.25
N SER A 410 -11.48 -0.85 30.30
CA SER A 410 -12.74 -1.59 30.41
C SER A 410 -12.86 -2.63 29.29
N VAL A 411 -13.34 -3.83 29.61
CA VAL A 411 -13.55 -4.88 28.60
C VAL A 411 -14.94 -4.75 28.00
N LEU A 412 -15.03 -4.82 26.67
CA LEU A 412 -16.30 -4.87 25.95
C LEU A 412 -16.82 -6.30 25.92
N PHE A 413 -17.99 -6.50 26.51
CA PHE A 413 -18.74 -7.74 26.49
C PHE A 413 -20.11 -7.51 25.86
N ASN A 414 -20.41 -8.19 24.76
CA ASN A 414 -21.70 -8.12 24.06
C ASN A 414 -22.17 -6.69 23.71
N GLY A 415 -21.23 -5.77 23.47
CA GLY A 415 -21.49 -4.37 23.13
C GLY A 415 -21.54 -3.42 24.33
N ASN A 416 -21.50 -3.94 25.56
CA ASN A 416 -21.47 -3.16 26.79
C ASN A 416 -20.07 -3.14 27.40
N SER A 417 -19.73 -2.05 28.08
CA SER A 417 -18.48 -1.92 28.83
C SER A 417 -18.66 -2.52 30.22
N LEU A 418 -17.73 -3.40 30.62
CA LEU A 418 -17.57 -3.82 32.02
C LEU A 418 -16.91 -2.70 32.85
N GLU A 419 -16.88 -2.90 34.16
CA GLU A 419 -16.26 -1.97 35.11
C GLU A 419 -14.77 -1.75 34.76
N ALA A 420 -14.33 -0.50 34.90
CA ALA A 420 -12.96 -0.10 34.60
C ALA A 420 -12.00 -0.58 35.70
N PHE A 421 -10.79 -0.98 35.30
CA PHE A 421 -9.71 -1.30 36.23
C PHE A 421 -8.37 -0.72 35.75
N SER A 422 -7.46 -0.52 36.70
CA SER A 422 -6.12 0.00 36.44
C SER A 422 -5.15 -1.15 36.14
N LEU A 423 -4.19 -0.88 35.27
CA LEU A 423 -3.13 -1.82 34.93
C LEU A 423 -1.92 -1.60 35.85
N SER A 424 -1.06 -2.61 35.95
CA SER A 424 0.29 -2.44 36.52
C SER A 424 1.39 -3.01 35.62
N ARG A 425 1.01 -3.63 34.49
CA ARG A 425 1.90 -4.09 33.42
C ARG A 425 1.18 -4.13 32.07
N GLY A 426 1.96 -4.37 31.03
CA GLY A 426 1.52 -4.58 29.66
C GLY A 426 1.54 -3.31 28.81
N ILE A 427 1.45 -3.51 27.49
CA ILE A 427 1.33 -2.46 26.47
C ILE A 427 0.12 -2.73 25.57
N ARG A 428 -0.43 -1.68 24.96
CA ARG A 428 -1.72 -1.75 24.27
C ARG A 428 -1.65 -2.40 22.89
N GLN A 429 -2.43 -3.44 22.68
CA GLN A 429 -2.51 -4.10 21.38
C GLN A 429 -3.41 -3.31 20.41
N GLY A 430 -2.81 -2.61 19.46
CA GLY A 430 -3.52 -1.75 18.49
C GLY A 430 -3.09 -0.28 18.56
N ASP A 431 -2.25 0.07 19.53
CA ASP A 431 -1.63 1.38 19.67
C ASP A 431 -0.45 1.57 18.69
N PRO A 432 -0.33 2.71 17.97
CA PRO A 432 0.77 2.94 17.03
C PRO A 432 2.19 2.82 17.61
N LEU A 433 2.39 3.16 18.88
CA LEU A 433 3.69 3.15 19.55
C LEU A 433 4.13 1.74 20.00
N SER A 434 3.18 0.92 20.47
CA SER A 434 3.45 -0.35 21.15
C SER A 434 4.33 -1.35 20.36
N PRO A 435 4.17 -1.53 19.03
CA PRO A 435 5.05 -2.44 18.26
C PRO A 435 6.53 -2.04 18.26
N TYR A 436 6.83 -0.74 18.29
CA TYR A 436 8.20 -0.23 18.26
C TYR A 436 8.87 -0.35 19.63
N LEU A 437 8.12 -0.09 20.69
CA LEU A 437 8.55 -0.36 22.05
C LEU A 437 8.88 -1.86 22.22
N PHE A 438 7.98 -2.73 21.78
CA PHE A 438 8.15 -4.17 21.90
C PHE A 438 9.46 -4.68 21.26
N ILE A 439 9.79 -4.24 20.04
CA ILE A 439 11.04 -4.68 19.39
C ILE A 439 12.30 -4.13 20.07
N LEU A 440 12.27 -2.90 20.62
CA LEU A 440 13.38 -2.36 21.42
C LEU A 440 13.64 -3.23 22.64
N PHE A 441 12.58 -3.73 23.28
CA PHE A 441 12.71 -4.58 24.46
C PHE A 441 13.17 -6.00 24.10
N MET A 442 12.75 -6.53 22.95
CA MET A 442 13.27 -7.81 22.45
C MET A 442 14.75 -7.72 22.08
N GLU A 443 15.27 -6.54 21.75
CA GLU A 443 16.70 -6.31 21.52
C GLU A 443 17.54 -6.63 22.76
N TYR A 444 16.99 -6.43 23.97
CA TYR A 444 17.62 -6.83 25.23
C TYR A 444 17.91 -8.33 25.28
N LEU A 445 16.95 -9.17 24.87
CA LEU A 445 17.18 -10.61 24.75
C LEU A 445 18.28 -10.93 23.73
N GLY A 446 18.29 -10.22 22.60
CA GLY A 446 19.33 -10.35 21.57
C GLY A 446 20.72 -10.05 22.13
N SER A 447 20.85 -8.96 22.88
CA SER A 447 22.11 -8.57 23.55
C SER A 447 22.59 -9.61 24.55
N LEU A 448 21.71 -10.19 25.37
CA LEU A 448 22.07 -11.25 26.31
C LEU A 448 22.66 -12.47 25.57
N VAL A 449 22.05 -12.84 24.44
CA VAL A 449 22.57 -13.93 23.59
C VAL A 449 23.93 -13.56 23.00
N GLU A 450 24.10 -12.36 22.48
CA GLU A 450 25.35 -11.88 21.89
C GLU A 450 26.50 -11.78 22.91
N GLU A 451 26.21 -11.37 24.14
CA GLU A 451 27.18 -11.34 25.23
C GLU A 451 27.72 -12.75 25.54
N LYS A 452 26.83 -13.74 25.68
CA LYS A 452 27.23 -15.15 25.88
C LYS A 452 27.98 -15.71 24.67
N CYS A 453 27.67 -15.24 23.45
CA CYS A 453 28.43 -15.58 22.24
C CYS A 453 29.86 -15.02 22.28
N SER A 454 30.02 -13.75 22.66
CA SER A 454 31.33 -13.09 22.75
C SER A 454 32.22 -13.72 23.82
N LYS A 455 31.65 -14.20 24.92
CA LYS A 455 32.35 -14.96 25.98
C LYS A 455 32.61 -16.44 25.61
N GLY A 456 32.19 -16.90 24.43
CA GLY A 456 32.38 -18.28 23.96
C GLY A 456 31.49 -19.34 24.62
N ALA A 457 30.65 -18.95 25.59
CA ALA A 457 29.71 -19.86 26.27
C ALA A 457 28.56 -20.30 25.35
N TRP A 458 28.16 -19.44 24.40
CA TRP A 458 27.17 -19.76 23.37
C TRP A 458 27.82 -19.85 21.99
N ILE A 459 27.84 -21.04 21.39
CA ILE A 459 28.44 -21.24 20.07
C ILE A 459 27.34 -21.17 18.99
N PRO A 460 27.28 -20.09 18.18
CA PRO A 460 26.26 -19.91 17.14
C PRO A 460 26.45 -20.84 15.94
N LEU A 461 25.38 -21.04 15.17
CA LEU A 461 25.41 -21.83 13.93
C LEU A 461 26.12 -21.07 12.80
N LYS A 462 27.06 -21.74 12.13
CA LYS A 462 27.73 -21.21 10.93
C LYS A 462 26.79 -21.31 9.72
N ALA A 463 26.30 -20.17 9.25
CA ALA A 463 25.35 -20.09 8.15
C ALA A 463 26.00 -20.31 6.78
N SER A 464 27.29 -20.01 6.62
CA SER A 464 28.03 -20.14 5.35
C SER A 464 29.54 -20.29 5.61
N HIS A 465 30.31 -20.63 4.58
CA HIS A 465 31.79 -20.69 4.66
C HIS A 465 32.45 -19.32 4.90
N GLY A 466 31.74 -18.21 4.64
CA GLY A 466 32.24 -16.85 4.84
C GLY A 466 32.14 -16.31 6.27
N ASN A 467 32.24 -17.19 7.28
CA ASN A 467 32.20 -16.85 8.73
C ASN A 467 30.94 -16.13 9.24
N ILE A 468 29.82 -16.11 8.50
CA ILE A 468 28.55 -15.59 9.03
C ILE A 468 28.01 -16.59 10.05
N LYS A 469 27.93 -16.17 11.31
CA LYS A 469 27.40 -16.94 12.45
C LYS A 469 26.07 -16.35 12.88
N ILE A 470 25.06 -17.20 13.12
CA ILE A 470 23.74 -16.78 13.56
C ILE A 470 23.41 -17.51 14.87
N SER A 471 23.14 -16.75 15.94
CA SER A 471 22.70 -17.27 17.24
C SER A 471 21.20 -17.19 17.42
N HIS A 472 20.53 -16.21 16.81
CA HIS A 472 19.10 -16.01 16.96
C HIS A 472 18.48 -15.36 15.70
N LEU A 473 17.17 -15.53 15.54
CA LEU A 473 16.34 -14.86 14.54
C LEU A 473 15.02 -14.43 15.20
N PHE A 474 14.73 -13.13 15.17
CA PHE A 474 13.54 -12.57 15.80
C PHE A 474 12.60 -11.94 14.77
N PHE A 475 11.31 -12.21 14.96
CA PHE A 475 10.23 -11.49 14.30
C PHE A 475 9.18 -11.11 15.35
N ALA A 476 9.42 -10.00 16.05
CA ALA A 476 8.64 -9.64 17.24
C ALA A 476 8.66 -10.79 18.25
N ASP A 477 7.52 -11.42 18.53
CA ASP A 477 7.37 -12.51 19.50
C ASP A 477 7.72 -13.90 18.94
N ASP A 478 7.88 -14.03 17.61
CA ASP A 478 8.31 -15.28 16.98
C ASP A 478 9.85 -15.44 17.03
N LEU A 479 10.35 -16.28 17.95
CA LEU A 479 11.78 -16.44 18.23
C LEU A 479 12.32 -17.80 17.78
N ILE A 480 13.49 -17.80 17.11
CA ILE A 480 14.26 -19.02 16.84
C ILE A 480 15.71 -18.82 17.28
N LEU A 481 16.18 -19.65 18.21
CA LEU A 481 17.55 -19.65 18.74
C LEU A 481 18.35 -20.78 18.10
N PHE A 482 19.63 -20.56 17.81
CA PHE A 482 20.53 -21.53 17.18
C PHE A 482 21.81 -21.68 18.01
N ALA A 483 22.16 -22.91 18.33
CA ALA A 483 23.35 -23.20 19.13
C ALA A 483 23.96 -24.57 18.79
N LYS A 484 25.27 -24.71 18.99
CA LYS A 484 25.94 -26.02 19.03
C LYS A 484 25.48 -26.79 20.28
N VAL A 485 25.18 -28.07 20.13
CA VAL A 485 24.80 -28.92 21.26
C VAL A 485 26.06 -29.37 21.99
N ASN A 486 26.18 -29.01 23.27
CA ASN A 486 27.21 -29.48 24.20
C ASN A 486 26.58 -29.69 25.59
N LYS A 487 27.38 -29.99 26.62
CA LYS A 487 26.83 -30.26 27.96
C LYS A 487 26.36 -28.98 28.64
N GLU A 488 27.04 -27.87 28.40
CA GLU A 488 26.87 -26.59 29.11
C GLU A 488 25.75 -25.71 28.48
N ILE A 489 25.42 -25.89 27.20
CA ILE A 489 24.54 -24.98 26.46
C ILE A 489 23.12 -24.94 27.03
N CYS A 490 22.62 -26.04 27.60
CA CYS A 490 21.26 -26.08 28.16
C CYS A 490 21.13 -25.12 29.34
N GLU A 491 22.17 -25.03 30.18
CA GLU A 491 22.25 -24.11 31.30
C GLU A 491 22.37 -22.67 30.79
N VAL A 492 23.18 -22.43 29.77
CA VAL A 492 23.37 -21.09 29.17
C VAL A 492 22.06 -20.56 28.56
N ILE A 493 21.33 -21.37 27.78
CA ILE A 493 20.04 -20.95 27.20
C ILE A 493 19.02 -20.70 28.30
N SER A 494 18.95 -21.60 29.29
CA SER A 494 18.03 -21.46 30.43
C SER A 494 18.32 -20.20 31.23
N ASP A 495 19.60 -19.88 31.47
CA ASP A 495 20.06 -18.68 32.18
C ASP A 495 19.65 -17.39 31.44
N VAL A 496 19.90 -17.34 30.13
CA VAL A 496 19.50 -16.19 29.29
C VAL A 496 17.98 -15.99 29.30
N LEU A 497 17.21 -17.06 29.07
CA LEU A 497 15.74 -16.97 29.06
C LEU A 497 15.18 -16.61 30.43
N ARG A 498 15.74 -17.18 31.52
CA ARG A 498 15.32 -16.88 32.88
C ARG A 498 15.60 -15.43 33.25
N THR A 499 16.80 -14.93 32.95
CA THR A 499 17.20 -13.52 33.19
C THR A 499 16.27 -12.56 32.44
N PHE A 500 16.01 -12.83 31.15
CA PHE A 500 15.07 -12.04 30.37
C PHE A 500 13.67 -12.07 30.96
N CYS A 501 13.16 -13.25 31.31
CA CYS A 501 11.80 -13.41 31.86
C CYS A 501 11.65 -12.77 33.25
N SER A 502 12.67 -12.84 34.12
CA SER A 502 12.63 -12.24 35.45
C SER A 502 12.62 -10.71 35.40
N GLU A 503 13.32 -10.10 34.44
CA GLU A 503 13.31 -8.64 34.29
C GLU A 503 12.08 -8.15 33.54
N SER A 504 11.72 -8.79 32.43
CA SER A 504 10.64 -8.32 31.55
C SER A 504 9.23 -8.71 32.00
N GLY A 505 9.10 -9.65 32.96
CA GLY A 505 7.85 -10.31 33.34
C GLY A 505 7.36 -11.33 32.32
N GLN A 506 8.11 -11.56 31.24
CA GLN A 506 7.75 -12.43 30.12
C GLN A 506 7.77 -13.91 30.59
N LYS A 507 7.07 -14.80 29.87
CA LYS A 507 7.09 -16.23 30.17
C LYS A 507 7.07 -17.06 28.90
N VAL A 508 7.90 -18.10 28.90
CA VAL A 508 7.99 -19.06 27.80
C VAL A 508 6.89 -20.10 27.94
N SER A 509 6.17 -20.37 26.85
CA SER A 509 5.20 -21.46 26.77
C SER A 509 5.93 -22.78 26.48
N SER A 510 6.06 -23.66 27.47
CA SER A 510 6.62 -25.01 27.29
C SER A 510 5.82 -25.83 26.26
N ASP A 511 4.50 -25.67 26.27
CA ASP A 511 3.59 -26.46 25.43
C ASP A 511 3.66 -26.11 23.96
N LYS A 512 4.09 -24.88 23.63
CA LYS A 512 4.21 -24.39 22.24
C LYS A 512 5.65 -24.30 21.75
N SER A 513 6.60 -24.21 22.68
CA SER A 513 8.03 -24.19 22.35
C SER A 513 8.51 -25.58 21.92
N ARG A 514 9.40 -25.64 20.94
CA ARG A 514 9.87 -26.89 20.32
C ARG A 514 11.35 -26.84 20.00
N ILE A 515 12.02 -27.98 20.03
CA ILE A 515 13.44 -28.12 19.70
C ILE A 515 13.63 -28.99 18.46
N TYR A 516 14.44 -28.53 17.52
CA TYR A 516 14.87 -29.28 16.36
C TYR A 516 16.37 -29.54 16.42
N PHE A 517 16.78 -30.80 16.26
CA PHE A 517 18.19 -31.20 16.29
C PHE A 517 18.70 -31.56 14.90
N SER A 518 19.98 -31.28 14.64
CA SER A 518 20.65 -31.80 13.45
C SER A 518 20.78 -33.34 13.52
N PRO A 519 20.82 -34.06 12.37
CA PRO A 519 20.78 -35.52 12.36
C PRO A 519 21.95 -36.22 13.07
N ASN A 520 23.05 -35.50 13.32
CA ASN A 520 24.28 -36.00 13.94
C ASN A 520 24.36 -35.74 15.46
N VAL A 521 23.28 -35.31 16.10
CA VAL A 521 23.18 -35.22 17.57
C VAL A 521 22.79 -36.60 18.13
N ALA A 522 23.55 -37.08 19.12
CA ALA A 522 23.30 -38.36 19.78
C ALA A 522 21.96 -38.37 20.55
N PRO A 523 21.15 -39.45 20.50
CA PRO A 523 19.84 -39.52 21.16
C PRO A 523 19.87 -39.17 22.65
N GLU A 524 20.89 -39.63 23.38
CA GLU A 524 21.03 -39.39 24.83
C GLU A 524 21.23 -37.90 25.14
N LEU A 525 21.92 -37.18 24.25
CA LEU A 525 22.13 -35.74 24.39
C LEU A 525 20.85 -34.96 24.07
N LYS A 526 20.06 -35.42 23.09
CA LYS A 526 18.76 -34.81 22.77
C LYS A 526 17.81 -34.88 23.95
N GLU A 527 17.67 -36.06 24.56
CA GLU A 527 16.78 -36.27 25.69
C GLU A 527 17.15 -35.37 26.87
N ARG A 528 18.44 -35.31 27.21
CA ARG A 528 18.96 -34.40 28.26
C ARG A 528 18.64 -32.93 27.99
N VAL A 529 18.80 -32.47 26.74
CA VAL A 529 18.51 -31.08 26.35
C VAL A 529 17.00 -30.81 26.49
N CYS A 530 16.15 -31.72 26.00
CA CYS A 530 14.69 -31.59 26.10
C CYS A 530 14.22 -31.55 27.56
N GLN A 531 14.76 -32.43 28.41
CA GLN A 531 14.46 -32.45 29.85
C GLN A 531 14.93 -31.15 30.54
N SER A 532 16.14 -30.68 30.24
CA SER A 532 16.69 -29.47 30.87
C SER A 532 15.96 -28.19 30.47
N LEU A 533 15.51 -28.07 29.21
CA LEU A 533 14.78 -26.90 28.72
C LEU A 533 13.26 -26.99 28.96
N GLY A 534 12.73 -28.16 29.33
CA GLY A 534 11.29 -28.38 29.47
C GLY A 534 10.52 -28.25 28.15
N MET A 535 11.15 -28.62 27.03
CA MET A 535 10.58 -28.49 25.69
C MET A 535 10.64 -29.81 24.93
N LEU A 536 9.66 -30.04 24.05
CA LEU A 536 9.57 -31.28 23.27
C LEU A 536 10.41 -31.21 21.98
N GLU A 537 11.05 -32.34 21.64
CA GLU A 537 11.66 -32.52 20.31
C GLU A 537 10.58 -32.47 19.22
N THR A 538 10.94 -31.87 18.08
CA THR A 538 10.15 -31.94 16.87
C THR A 538 11.01 -32.34 15.69
N SER A 539 10.44 -33.10 14.76
CA SER A 539 11.04 -33.37 13.45
C SER A 539 10.73 -32.27 12.43
N ASN A 540 9.78 -31.37 12.72
CA ASN A 540 9.35 -30.32 11.81
C ASN A 540 8.68 -29.14 12.54
N PHE A 541 9.22 -27.93 12.38
CA PHE A 541 8.63 -26.71 12.96
C PHE A 541 7.31 -26.26 12.31
N GLY A 542 6.91 -26.90 11.21
CA GLY A 542 5.71 -26.57 10.46
C GLY A 542 5.86 -25.25 9.70
N LYS A 543 5.04 -24.25 10.04
CA LYS A 543 5.05 -22.94 9.40
C LYS A 543 5.75 -21.90 10.30
N TYR A 544 6.62 -21.10 9.69
CA TYR A 544 7.24 -19.91 10.28
C TYR A 544 6.88 -18.70 9.42
N LEU A 545 6.25 -17.69 10.03
CA LEU A 545 5.78 -16.48 9.35
C LEU A 545 4.90 -16.74 8.12
N GLY A 546 4.13 -17.84 8.15
CA GLY A 546 3.25 -18.30 7.07
C GLY A 546 3.92 -19.18 6.00
N PHE A 547 5.24 -19.36 6.07
CA PHE A 547 6.01 -20.22 5.16
C PHE A 547 6.33 -21.57 5.79
N PRO A 548 6.27 -22.67 5.04
CA PRO A 548 6.78 -23.94 5.53
C PRO A 548 8.31 -23.90 5.67
N LEU A 549 8.81 -24.33 6.83
CA LEU A 549 10.21 -24.70 6.99
C LEU A 549 10.38 -26.12 6.41
N ARG A 550 11.30 -26.28 5.45
CA ARG A 550 11.52 -27.56 4.76
C ARG A 550 12.58 -28.36 5.50
N HIS A 551 12.14 -29.46 6.11
CA HIS A 551 12.99 -30.44 6.76
C HIS A 551 13.17 -31.67 5.84
N ARG A 552 14.22 -32.47 6.10
CA ARG A 552 14.46 -33.74 5.42
C ARG A 552 13.20 -34.65 5.45
N GLY A 553 12.70 -35.06 4.28
CA GLY A 553 11.50 -35.89 4.15
C GLY A 553 10.16 -35.14 3.98
N ALA A 554 10.17 -33.80 3.92
CA ALA A 554 8.94 -33.01 3.75
C ALA A 554 8.17 -33.32 2.44
N SER A 555 6.86 -33.56 2.57
CA SER A 555 5.95 -33.97 1.48
C SER A 555 5.77 -32.91 0.39
N ARG A 556 5.57 -33.37 -0.86
CA ARG A 556 5.20 -32.54 -2.03
C ARG A 556 3.88 -31.75 -1.83
N ARG A 557 3.04 -32.12 -0.86
CA ARG A 557 1.72 -31.50 -0.58
C ARG A 557 1.75 -30.30 0.36
N GLN A 558 2.92 -29.89 0.87
CA GLN A 558 3.07 -28.87 1.93
C GLN A 558 2.48 -27.49 1.59
N PHE A 559 2.25 -27.19 0.31
CA PHE A 559 1.71 -25.92 -0.18
C PHE A 559 0.22 -25.98 -0.56
N ASN A 560 -0.45 -27.13 -0.41
CA ASN A 560 -1.87 -27.29 -0.73
C ASN A 560 -2.78 -26.37 0.10
N PHE A 561 -2.37 -26.01 1.32
CA PHE A 561 -3.09 -25.06 2.18
C PHE A 561 -3.34 -23.71 1.49
N MET A 562 -2.52 -23.31 0.50
CA MET A 562 -2.74 -22.09 -0.26
C MET A 562 -3.97 -22.21 -1.16
N ALA A 563 -4.08 -23.34 -1.88
CA ALA A 563 -5.24 -23.62 -2.72
C ALA A 563 -6.50 -23.73 -1.87
N GLU A 564 -6.43 -24.37 -0.70
CA GLU A 564 -7.53 -24.45 0.27
C GLU A 564 -7.95 -23.08 0.79
N ARG A 565 -7.00 -22.20 1.14
CA ARG A 565 -7.30 -20.82 1.57
C ARG A 565 -7.94 -19.99 0.48
N VAL A 566 -7.45 -20.09 -0.76
CA VAL A 566 -8.06 -19.41 -1.93
C VAL A 566 -9.47 -19.94 -2.13
N MET A 567 -9.66 -21.26 -2.11
CA MET A 567 -10.97 -21.89 -2.25
C MET A 567 -11.93 -21.47 -1.14
N GLY A 568 -11.53 -21.51 0.13
CA GLY A 568 -12.37 -21.10 1.26
C GLY A 568 -12.76 -19.62 1.20
N LYS A 569 -11.84 -18.74 0.78
CA LYS A 569 -12.16 -17.33 0.56
C LYS A 569 -13.13 -17.14 -0.59
N LEU A 570 -12.94 -17.81 -1.72
CA LEU A 570 -13.84 -17.71 -2.88
C LEU A 570 -15.21 -18.36 -2.61
N ALA A 571 -15.26 -19.47 -1.87
CA ALA A 571 -16.49 -20.18 -1.51
C ALA A 571 -17.37 -19.36 -0.54
N GLY A 572 -16.76 -18.58 0.35
CA GLY A 572 -17.49 -17.63 1.21
C GLY A 572 -18.27 -16.58 0.41
N TRP A 573 -17.87 -16.30 -0.84
CA TRP A 573 -18.61 -15.46 -1.76
C TRP A 573 -19.48 -16.33 -2.67
N LYS A 574 -20.78 -16.38 -2.42
CA LYS A 574 -21.73 -17.11 -3.27
C LYS A 574 -21.67 -16.57 -4.72
N SER A 575 -21.00 -17.29 -5.62
CA SER A 575 -20.81 -16.92 -7.03
C SER A 575 -22.11 -16.63 -7.78
N LYS A 576 -23.24 -17.20 -7.30
CA LYS A 576 -24.60 -16.98 -7.82
C LYS A 576 -25.05 -15.52 -7.73
N PHE A 577 -24.60 -14.75 -6.74
CA PHE A 577 -25.04 -13.35 -6.54
C PHE A 577 -24.11 -12.31 -7.17
N LEU A 578 -22.98 -12.73 -7.74
CA LEU A 578 -21.97 -11.82 -8.28
C LEU A 578 -22.00 -11.78 -9.81
N SER A 579 -21.92 -10.59 -10.38
CA SER A 579 -21.72 -10.39 -11.82
C SER A 579 -20.34 -10.89 -12.28
N PHE A 580 -20.16 -11.12 -13.59
CA PHE A 580 -18.85 -11.49 -14.15
C PHE A 580 -17.77 -10.45 -13.80
N ALA A 581 -18.10 -9.16 -13.90
CA ALA A 581 -17.20 -8.08 -13.52
C ALA A 581 -16.84 -8.13 -12.03
N GLY A 582 -17.82 -8.39 -11.15
CA GLY A 582 -17.58 -8.57 -9.72
C GLY A 582 -16.66 -9.76 -9.42
N ARG A 583 -16.88 -10.90 -10.07
CA ARG A 583 -16.01 -12.09 -9.93
C ARG A 583 -14.59 -11.83 -10.44
N ALA A 584 -14.43 -11.12 -11.55
CA ALA A 584 -13.11 -10.74 -12.06
C ALA A 584 -12.33 -9.85 -11.07
N VAL A 585 -13.00 -8.90 -10.42
CA VAL A 585 -12.41 -8.05 -9.38
C VAL A 585 -11.98 -8.89 -8.17
N LEU A 586 -12.82 -9.82 -7.71
CA LEU A 586 -12.48 -10.70 -6.59
C LEU A 586 -11.34 -11.66 -6.90
N VAL A 587 -11.31 -12.27 -8.09
CA VAL A 587 -10.18 -13.11 -8.51
C VAL A 587 -8.89 -12.32 -8.44
N LYS A 588 -8.89 -11.08 -8.97
CA LYS A 588 -7.73 -10.21 -8.96
C LYS A 588 -7.29 -9.84 -7.52
N SER A 589 -8.23 -9.54 -6.62
CA SER A 589 -7.89 -9.16 -5.24
C SER A 589 -7.40 -10.35 -4.41
N VAL A 590 -8.04 -11.52 -4.50
CA VAL A 590 -7.68 -12.74 -3.75
C VAL A 590 -6.34 -13.32 -4.22
N MET A 591 -6.13 -13.41 -5.54
CA MET A 591 -4.88 -13.89 -6.11
C MET A 591 -3.70 -12.96 -5.81
N SER A 592 -3.96 -11.66 -5.70
CA SER A 592 -2.91 -10.70 -5.42
C SER A 592 -2.41 -10.77 -3.97
N ALA A 593 -3.18 -11.35 -3.05
CA ALA A 593 -2.88 -11.31 -1.62
C ALA A 593 -2.32 -12.63 -1.08
N ILE A 594 -3.00 -13.77 -1.30
CA ILE A 594 -2.69 -15.01 -0.58
C ILE A 594 -1.49 -15.75 -1.20
N PRO A 595 -1.50 -16.14 -2.49
CA PRO A 595 -0.37 -16.85 -3.09
C PRO A 595 0.86 -15.97 -3.26
N ASN A 596 0.66 -14.67 -3.57
CA ASN A 596 1.75 -13.72 -3.81
C ASN A 596 2.70 -13.57 -2.62
N TYR A 597 2.23 -13.71 -1.39
CA TYR A 597 3.11 -13.64 -0.22
C TYR A 597 4.08 -14.83 -0.20
N VAL A 598 3.58 -16.05 -0.41
CA VAL A 598 4.41 -17.26 -0.40
C VAL A 598 5.31 -17.36 -1.65
N MET A 599 4.81 -16.94 -2.81
CA MET A 599 5.55 -16.94 -4.08
C MET A 599 6.79 -16.01 -4.09
N GLN A 600 6.94 -15.12 -3.09
CA GLN A 600 8.11 -14.23 -2.98
C GLN A 600 9.41 -14.94 -2.63
N GLY A 601 9.34 -16.04 -1.86
CA GLY A 601 10.52 -16.76 -1.38
C GLY A 601 10.58 -18.22 -1.82
N VAL A 602 9.57 -18.71 -2.55
CA VAL A 602 9.44 -20.14 -2.88
C VAL A 602 9.11 -20.36 -4.36
N ALA A 603 9.85 -21.27 -4.99
CA ALA A 603 9.46 -21.86 -6.26
C ALA A 603 8.37 -22.92 -6.04
N LEU A 604 7.15 -22.61 -6.48
CA LEU A 604 6.01 -23.52 -6.40
C LEU A 604 6.08 -24.57 -7.51
N LEU A 605 5.52 -25.75 -7.22
CA LEU A 605 5.38 -26.80 -8.23
C LEU A 605 4.38 -26.37 -9.30
N VAL A 606 4.69 -26.65 -10.57
CA VAL A 606 3.84 -26.31 -11.73
C VAL A 606 2.39 -26.77 -11.52
N HIS A 607 2.19 -28.02 -11.11
CA HIS A 607 0.86 -28.57 -10.82
C HIS A 607 0.06 -27.76 -9.78
N LEU A 608 0.71 -27.18 -8.77
CA LEU A 608 0.01 -26.34 -7.79
C LEU A 608 -0.40 -25.00 -8.39
N CYS A 609 0.46 -24.39 -9.21
CA CYS A 609 0.12 -23.18 -9.95
C CYS A 609 -1.04 -23.42 -10.91
N ASP A 610 -1.05 -24.55 -11.63
CA ASP A 610 -2.16 -24.93 -12.52
C ASP A 610 -3.46 -25.15 -11.73
N LYS A 611 -3.38 -25.75 -10.54
CA LYS A 611 -4.51 -25.90 -9.64
C LYS A 611 -5.07 -24.54 -9.20
N LEU A 612 -4.22 -23.57 -8.88
CA LEU A 612 -4.65 -22.20 -8.55
C LEU A 612 -5.33 -21.53 -9.74
N ASP A 613 -4.72 -21.57 -10.93
CA ASP A 613 -5.28 -21.00 -12.15
C ASP A 613 -6.62 -21.67 -12.51
N LYS A 614 -6.76 -22.98 -12.29
CA LYS A 614 -8.04 -23.70 -12.45
C LYS A 614 -9.12 -23.16 -11.50
N ILE A 615 -8.83 -23.07 -10.19
CA ILE A 615 -9.79 -22.55 -9.19
C ILE A 615 -10.28 -21.16 -9.57
N ASN A 616 -9.36 -20.28 -9.99
CA ASN A 616 -9.72 -18.91 -10.40
C ASN A 616 -10.57 -18.88 -11.66
N ARG A 617 -10.22 -19.70 -12.65
CA ARG A 617 -10.95 -19.79 -13.91
C ARG A 617 -12.37 -20.30 -13.68
N ASP A 618 -12.52 -21.36 -12.88
CA ASP A 618 -13.81 -21.95 -12.58
C ASP A 618 -14.70 -20.93 -11.82
N PHE A 619 -14.13 -20.21 -10.84
CA PHE A 619 -14.84 -19.14 -10.13
C PHE A 619 -15.21 -17.97 -11.04
N LEU A 620 -14.32 -17.52 -11.92
CA LEU A 620 -14.58 -16.42 -12.86
C LEU A 620 -15.81 -16.70 -13.74
N TRP A 621 -15.91 -17.92 -14.26
CA TRP A 621 -17.04 -18.33 -15.10
C TRP A 621 -18.28 -18.75 -14.30
N GLY A 622 -18.16 -18.88 -12.97
CA GLY A 622 -19.26 -19.25 -12.08
C GLY A 622 -19.56 -20.75 -12.12
N SER A 623 -18.58 -21.57 -12.47
CA SER A 623 -18.64 -23.03 -12.36
C SER A 623 -18.60 -23.43 -10.88
N SER A 624 -19.43 -24.39 -10.48
CA SER A 624 -19.42 -25.02 -9.16
C SER A 624 -19.25 -26.53 -9.30
N ASN A 625 -19.05 -27.22 -8.17
CA ASN A 625 -19.01 -28.69 -8.15
C ASN A 625 -20.33 -29.32 -8.69
N GLU A 626 -21.45 -28.60 -8.59
CA GLU A 626 -22.79 -29.05 -9.03
C GLU A 626 -23.13 -28.64 -10.47
N LYS A 627 -22.62 -27.50 -10.95
CA LYS A 627 -22.92 -26.98 -12.31
C LYS A 627 -21.66 -26.44 -12.97
N GLN A 628 -21.21 -27.12 -14.02
CA GLN A 628 -20.13 -26.64 -14.88
C GLN A 628 -20.68 -25.60 -15.87
N ARG A 629 -20.03 -24.43 -15.95
CA ARG A 629 -20.37 -23.38 -16.92
C ARG A 629 -19.35 -23.36 -18.04
N MET A 630 -19.81 -23.06 -19.26
CA MET A 630 -18.92 -22.94 -20.42
C MET A 630 -17.96 -21.75 -20.25
N HIS A 631 -16.67 -22.01 -20.44
CA HIS A 631 -15.66 -20.97 -20.46
C HIS A 631 -15.65 -20.29 -21.82
N LEU A 632 -16.12 -19.04 -21.89
CA LEU A 632 -16.35 -18.37 -23.17
C LEU A 632 -15.05 -17.89 -23.83
N VAL A 633 -14.06 -17.47 -23.04
CA VAL A 633 -12.74 -17.01 -23.50
C VAL A 633 -11.65 -17.87 -22.89
N GLY A 634 -10.66 -18.27 -23.69
CA GLY A 634 -9.52 -19.06 -23.25
C GLY A 634 -8.64 -18.33 -22.22
N TRP A 635 -8.08 -19.08 -21.26
CA TRP A 635 -7.28 -18.53 -20.16
C TRP A 635 -6.07 -17.72 -20.64
N GLY A 636 -5.41 -18.18 -21.72
CA GLY A 636 -4.26 -17.48 -22.32
C GLY A 636 -4.58 -16.05 -22.80
N LYS A 637 -5.83 -15.77 -23.22
CA LYS A 637 -6.28 -14.41 -23.56
C LYS A 637 -6.63 -13.61 -22.30
N ILE A 638 -7.27 -14.24 -21.32
CA ILE A 638 -7.68 -13.61 -20.05
C ILE A 638 -6.47 -13.04 -19.29
N ILE A 639 -5.34 -13.75 -19.28
CA ILE A 639 -4.16 -13.37 -18.50
C ILE A 639 -3.31 -12.23 -19.10
N ARG A 640 -3.68 -11.77 -20.30
CA ARG A 640 -3.01 -10.66 -20.98
C ARG A 640 -3.39 -9.30 -20.37
N PRO A 641 -2.60 -8.25 -20.62
CA PRO A 641 -2.98 -6.88 -20.29
C PRO A 641 -4.30 -6.48 -20.96
N LYS A 642 -4.99 -5.51 -20.36
CA LYS A 642 -6.22 -4.94 -20.93
C LYS A 642 -5.99 -4.36 -22.34
N ASP A 643 -4.84 -3.75 -22.57
CA ASP A 643 -4.47 -3.17 -23.86
C ASP A 643 -4.28 -4.24 -24.96
N GLU A 644 -3.95 -5.47 -24.59
CA GLU A 644 -3.85 -6.64 -25.48
C GLU A 644 -5.13 -7.49 -25.50
N GLY A 645 -6.23 -6.97 -24.92
CA GLY A 645 -7.51 -7.63 -24.88
C GLY A 645 -7.69 -8.65 -23.76
N GLY A 646 -6.84 -8.70 -22.75
CA GLY A 646 -7.07 -9.53 -21.55
C GLY A 646 -7.85 -8.81 -20.44
N LEU A 647 -8.01 -9.47 -19.30
CA LEU A 647 -8.66 -8.89 -18.11
C LEU A 647 -7.65 -8.36 -17.08
N GLY A 648 -6.35 -8.54 -17.32
CA GLY A 648 -5.29 -8.23 -16.35
C GLY A 648 -5.32 -9.14 -15.12
N ILE A 649 -5.85 -10.36 -15.27
CA ILE A 649 -5.71 -11.45 -14.30
C ILE A 649 -4.32 -12.06 -14.51
N GLN A 650 -3.64 -12.50 -13.45
CA GLN A 650 -2.26 -12.98 -13.57
C GLN A 650 -2.21 -14.50 -13.49
N SER A 651 -1.46 -15.14 -14.39
CA SER A 651 -1.15 -16.57 -14.27
C SER A 651 -0.24 -16.82 -13.07
N ALA A 652 -0.55 -17.85 -12.27
CA ALA A 652 0.21 -18.22 -11.09
C ALA A 652 1.69 -18.57 -11.41
N ILE A 653 1.97 -19.26 -12.53
CA ILE A 653 3.34 -19.64 -12.91
C ILE A 653 4.17 -18.41 -13.25
N ALA A 654 3.71 -17.61 -14.21
CA ALA A 654 4.41 -16.41 -14.65
C ALA A 654 4.56 -15.41 -13.49
N LYS A 655 3.56 -15.33 -12.59
CA LYS A 655 3.64 -14.51 -11.38
C LYS A 655 4.69 -15.01 -10.40
N ASN A 656 4.79 -16.32 -10.16
CA ASN A 656 5.80 -16.88 -9.28
C ASN A 656 7.22 -16.60 -9.83
N ILE A 657 7.46 -16.84 -11.12
CA ILE A 657 8.75 -16.54 -11.77
C ILE A 657 9.08 -15.04 -11.68
N ALA A 658 8.11 -14.15 -11.91
CA ALA A 658 8.32 -12.70 -11.79
C ALA A 658 8.69 -12.28 -10.35
N LEU A 659 8.11 -12.91 -9.33
CA LEU A 659 8.46 -12.67 -7.93
C LEU A 659 9.84 -13.23 -7.58
N LEU A 660 10.24 -14.37 -8.14
CA LEU A 660 11.60 -14.91 -7.97
C LEU A 660 12.66 -14.08 -8.72
N ALA A 661 12.30 -13.48 -9.86
CA ALA A 661 13.15 -12.48 -10.53
C ALA A 661 13.33 -11.23 -9.66
N LYS A 662 12.30 -10.82 -8.91
CA LYS A 662 12.42 -9.75 -7.90
C LYS A 662 13.41 -10.12 -6.81
N MET A 663 13.41 -11.38 -6.36
CA MET A 663 14.38 -11.86 -5.37
C MET A 663 15.81 -11.76 -5.89
N ASN A 664 16.06 -12.07 -7.17
CA ASN A 664 17.35 -11.85 -7.82
C ASN A 664 17.75 -10.37 -7.87
N TRP A 665 16.82 -9.49 -8.27
CA TRP A 665 17.04 -8.03 -8.26
C TRP A 665 17.45 -7.53 -6.88
N ARG A 666 16.73 -7.97 -5.84
CA ARG A 666 17.06 -7.63 -4.44
C ARG A 666 18.40 -8.18 -4.01
N MET A 667 18.75 -9.42 -4.35
CA MET A 667 20.05 -10.01 -3.98
C MET A 667 21.22 -9.21 -4.57
N TYR A 668 21.03 -8.57 -5.72
CA TYR A 668 22.03 -7.70 -6.33
C TYR A 668 22.07 -6.29 -5.71
N GLN A 669 20.92 -5.70 -5.38
CA GLN A 669 20.83 -4.36 -4.79
C GLN A 669 21.20 -4.35 -3.30
N GLU A 670 20.77 -5.37 -2.57
CA GLU A 670 20.88 -5.50 -1.12
C GLU A 670 22.05 -6.44 -0.74
N LYS A 671 23.20 -6.35 -1.42
CA LYS A 671 24.35 -7.27 -1.25
C LYS A 671 24.86 -7.36 0.19
N GLU A 672 24.72 -6.30 0.95
CA GLU A 672 25.15 -6.23 2.36
C GLU A 672 24.13 -6.82 3.34
N ALA A 673 22.89 -7.07 2.90
CA ALA A 673 21.86 -7.67 3.74
C ALA A 673 22.25 -9.11 4.13
N VAL A 674 22.00 -9.49 5.39
CA VAL A 674 22.41 -10.80 5.96
C VAL A 674 21.93 -11.97 5.10
N TRP A 675 20.66 -11.96 4.68
CA TRP A 675 20.08 -13.01 3.83
C TRP A 675 20.81 -13.14 2.49
N ALA A 676 21.16 -12.03 1.85
CA ALA A 676 21.84 -12.01 0.56
C ALA A 676 23.30 -12.49 0.72
N ARG A 677 24.01 -12.01 1.74
CA ARG A 677 25.38 -12.46 2.06
C ARG A 677 25.45 -13.96 2.33
N ILE A 678 24.49 -14.53 3.06
CA ILE A 678 24.44 -15.98 3.32
C ILE A 678 24.34 -16.76 2.00
N LEU A 679 23.42 -16.37 1.11
CA LEU A 679 23.24 -17.03 -0.19
C LEU A 679 24.47 -16.84 -1.09
N LEU A 680 25.01 -15.62 -1.20
CA LEU A 680 26.20 -15.32 -2.00
C LEU A 680 27.42 -16.11 -1.51
N ASN A 681 27.66 -16.19 -0.20
CA ASN A 681 28.79 -16.93 0.35
C ASN A 681 28.65 -18.45 0.18
N LYS A 682 27.42 -18.99 0.26
CA LYS A 682 27.15 -20.42 0.07
C LYS A 682 27.23 -20.84 -1.40
N TYR A 683 26.64 -20.06 -2.29
CA TYR A 683 26.33 -20.50 -3.65
C TYR A 683 27.14 -19.81 -4.74
N CYS A 684 27.73 -18.64 -4.46
CA CYS A 684 28.56 -17.89 -5.41
C CYS A 684 30.05 -17.94 -5.08
N SER A 685 30.51 -18.93 -4.29
CA SER A 685 31.92 -19.08 -3.92
C SER A 685 32.81 -19.44 -5.13
N ASN A 686 34.09 -19.06 -5.08
CA ASN A 686 35.05 -19.37 -6.15
C ASN A 686 35.23 -20.88 -6.36
N SER A 687 35.18 -21.66 -5.28
CA SER A 687 35.24 -23.13 -5.35
C SER A 687 34.06 -23.72 -6.12
N ARG A 688 32.85 -23.23 -5.88
CA ARG A 688 31.64 -23.68 -6.60
C ARG A 688 31.66 -23.27 -8.07
N ARG A 689 32.13 -22.06 -8.39
CA ARG A 689 32.26 -21.59 -9.78
C ARG A 689 33.29 -22.39 -10.60
N ARG A 690 34.34 -22.89 -9.95
CA ARG A 690 35.39 -23.71 -10.58
C ARG A 690 35.04 -25.21 -10.61
N ALA A 691 33.92 -25.62 -10.02
CA ALA A 691 33.50 -27.02 -10.06
C ALA A 691 33.16 -27.43 -11.50
N VAL A 692 33.47 -28.69 -11.85
CA VAL A 692 33.23 -29.23 -13.20
C VAL A 692 31.74 -29.18 -13.59
N ASN A 693 30.85 -29.38 -12.62
CA ASN A 693 29.40 -29.21 -12.80
C ASN A 693 28.79 -28.47 -11.60
N PRO A 694 28.73 -27.12 -11.65
CA PRO A 694 28.19 -26.31 -10.55
C PRO A 694 26.69 -26.57 -10.26
N ASP A 695 25.95 -27.04 -11.26
CA ASP A 695 24.51 -27.30 -11.18
C ASP A 695 24.17 -28.63 -10.50
N ALA A 696 25.09 -29.60 -10.54
CA ALA A 696 24.95 -30.89 -9.83
C ALA A 696 25.26 -30.79 -8.33
N LEU A 697 25.84 -29.68 -7.86
CA LEU A 697 26.18 -29.49 -6.44
C LEU A 697 24.92 -29.27 -5.58
N PRO A 698 24.93 -29.68 -4.30
CA PRO A 698 23.80 -29.49 -3.39
C PRO A 698 23.29 -28.05 -3.39
N SER A 699 21.97 -27.90 -3.54
CA SER A 699 21.30 -26.60 -3.54
C SER A 699 20.09 -26.62 -2.62
N SER A 700 19.90 -25.54 -1.89
CA SER A 700 18.70 -25.35 -1.09
C SER A 700 17.48 -25.07 -1.99
N PRO A 701 16.27 -25.21 -1.45
CA PRO A 701 15.06 -24.70 -2.10
C PRO A 701 15.13 -23.23 -2.48
N ASN A 702 15.74 -22.38 -1.64
CA ASN A 702 15.85 -20.95 -1.90
C ASN A 702 16.80 -20.67 -3.06
N TRP A 703 17.95 -21.36 -3.12
CA TRP A 703 18.85 -21.25 -4.26
C TRP A 703 18.21 -21.77 -5.55
N SER A 704 17.44 -22.87 -5.47
CA SER A 704 16.66 -23.36 -6.62
C SER A 704 15.65 -22.32 -7.12
N ALA A 705 15.02 -21.59 -6.20
CA ALA A 705 14.10 -20.50 -6.54
C ALA A 705 14.82 -19.29 -7.18
N ILE A 706 15.99 -18.92 -6.67
CA ILE A 706 16.87 -17.92 -7.30
C ILE A 706 17.21 -18.33 -8.74
N LYS A 707 17.66 -19.58 -8.96
CA LYS A 707 17.97 -20.11 -10.29
C LYS A 707 16.77 -20.05 -11.23
N LEU A 708 15.55 -20.36 -10.76
CA LEU A 708 14.34 -20.30 -11.58
C LEU A 708 13.99 -18.87 -12.01
N GLY A 709 14.20 -17.86 -11.15
CA GLY A 709 13.95 -16.46 -11.47
C GLY A 709 15.07 -15.79 -12.30
N PHE A 710 16.29 -16.35 -12.27
CA PHE A 710 17.49 -15.74 -12.85
C PHE A 710 17.38 -15.44 -14.35
N PRO A 711 16.86 -16.32 -15.23
CA PRO A 711 16.76 -16.02 -16.66
C PRO A 711 15.89 -14.79 -16.96
N THR A 712 14.79 -14.62 -16.23
CA THR A 712 13.91 -13.44 -16.37
C THR A 712 14.61 -12.18 -15.89
N PHE A 713 15.32 -12.28 -14.76
CA PHE A 713 16.14 -11.19 -14.23
C PHE A 713 17.25 -10.79 -15.21
N ALA A 714 18.07 -11.74 -15.68
CA ALA A 714 19.18 -11.50 -16.59
C ALA A 714 18.74 -10.87 -17.92
N LYS A 715 17.62 -11.33 -18.49
CA LYS A 715 17.05 -10.73 -19.72
C LYS A 715 16.50 -9.31 -19.49
N GLY A 716 16.08 -9.00 -18.27
CA GLY A 716 15.44 -7.72 -17.93
C GLY A 716 16.39 -6.64 -17.41
N ILE A 717 17.66 -6.94 -17.15
CA ILE A 717 18.64 -5.96 -16.69
C ILE A 717 19.38 -5.26 -17.85
N CYS A 718 19.77 -4.02 -17.61
CA CYS A 718 20.71 -3.24 -18.39
C CYS A 718 21.67 -2.47 -17.46
N TRP A 719 22.74 -1.92 -18.01
CA TRP A 719 23.76 -1.22 -17.23
C TRP A 719 23.65 0.30 -17.37
N GLY A 720 23.59 1.00 -16.25
CA GLY A 720 23.90 2.42 -16.13
C GLY A 720 25.41 2.59 -15.96
N ILE A 721 26.01 3.44 -16.80
CA ILE A 721 27.46 3.53 -16.93
C ILE A 721 28.04 4.52 -15.91
N GLY A 722 28.87 3.99 -15.01
CA GLY A 722 29.75 4.78 -14.14
C GLY A 722 31.01 5.21 -14.90
N ASN A 723 32.18 4.80 -14.42
CA ASN A 723 33.46 5.09 -15.09
C ASN A 723 33.76 4.26 -16.35
N GLY A 724 32.93 3.25 -16.66
CA GLY A 724 33.03 2.45 -17.89
C GLY A 724 34.18 1.43 -17.95
N SER A 725 34.99 1.32 -16.90
CA SER A 725 36.23 0.51 -16.88
C SER A 725 36.02 -1.01 -16.81
N ARG A 726 34.83 -1.48 -16.39
CA ARG A 726 34.57 -2.91 -16.15
C ARG A 726 33.59 -3.53 -17.13
N LYS A 727 33.02 -2.74 -18.05
CA LYS A 727 31.96 -3.17 -18.95
C LYS A 727 32.45 -3.21 -20.38
N SER A 728 32.15 -4.31 -21.05
CA SER A 728 32.51 -4.52 -22.45
C SER A 728 31.67 -3.61 -23.33
N VAL A 729 32.31 -2.95 -24.30
CA VAL A 729 31.62 -2.18 -25.34
C VAL A 729 30.62 -3.05 -26.09
N TRP A 730 30.99 -4.30 -26.38
CA TRP A 730 30.26 -5.16 -27.30
C TRP A 730 29.22 -6.05 -26.64
N ILE A 731 29.51 -6.61 -25.46
CA ILE A 731 28.74 -7.72 -24.87
C ILE A 731 27.71 -7.21 -23.85
N ASP A 732 28.02 -6.16 -23.11
CA ASP A 732 27.14 -5.67 -22.03
C ASP A 732 25.94 -4.87 -22.59
N ASN A 733 24.78 -5.00 -21.94
CA ASN A 733 23.55 -4.30 -22.33
C ASN A 733 23.52 -2.85 -21.80
N TRP A 734 24.31 -1.94 -22.38
CA TRP A 734 24.42 -0.56 -21.92
C TRP A 734 23.75 0.49 -22.84
N ILE A 735 23.36 0.11 -24.06
CA ILE A 735 22.71 1.02 -25.02
C ILE A 735 21.19 0.79 -24.96
N LYS A 736 20.49 1.49 -24.05
CA LYS A 736 19.03 1.35 -23.84
C LYS A 736 18.59 -0.12 -23.65
N GLY A 737 19.43 -0.91 -22.98
CA GLY A 737 19.20 -2.33 -22.73
C GLY A 737 19.41 -3.26 -23.92
N GLN A 738 20.22 -2.86 -24.88
CA GLN A 738 20.80 -3.71 -25.92
C GLN A 738 22.32 -3.67 -25.82
N SER A 739 22.98 -4.74 -26.25
CA SER A 739 24.42 -4.75 -26.44
C SER A 739 24.76 -4.09 -27.79
N LEU A 740 25.96 -3.53 -27.94
CA LEU A 740 26.37 -3.02 -29.24
C LEU A 740 26.43 -4.16 -30.27
N ARG A 741 26.78 -5.38 -29.84
CA ARG A 741 26.78 -6.57 -30.69
C ARG A 741 25.42 -6.91 -31.29
N ASP A 742 24.31 -6.63 -30.59
CA ASP A 742 22.96 -6.88 -31.11
C ASP A 742 22.53 -5.87 -32.19
N LEU A 743 23.24 -4.74 -32.30
CA LEU A 743 22.88 -3.63 -33.20
C LEU A 743 23.64 -3.65 -34.52
N ILE A 744 24.67 -4.49 -34.64
CA ILE A 744 25.57 -4.51 -35.79
C ILE A 744 25.91 -5.95 -36.21
N GLU A 745 26.09 -6.14 -37.51
CA GLU A 745 26.51 -7.41 -38.10
C GLU A 745 27.97 -7.31 -38.58
N GLY A 746 28.79 -8.34 -38.33
CA GLY A 746 30.20 -8.39 -38.76
C GLY A 746 31.13 -9.16 -37.81
N PRO A 747 32.35 -9.53 -38.26
CA PRO A 747 33.35 -10.17 -37.40
C PRO A 747 34.01 -9.15 -36.46
N LEU A 748 34.15 -9.49 -35.17
CA LEU A 748 34.92 -8.71 -34.19
C LEU A 748 36.31 -9.34 -34.03
N THR A 749 37.36 -8.53 -33.94
CA THR A 749 38.70 -9.03 -33.61
C THR A 749 38.77 -9.43 -32.13
N ARG A 750 39.77 -10.25 -31.76
CA ARG A 750 40.01 -10.59 -30.34
C ARG A 750 40.35 -9.36 -29.48
N ASN A 751 40.92 -8.32 -30.08
CA ASN A 751 41.22 -7.07 -29.39
C ASN A 751 39.95 -6.25 -29.18
N ASP A 752 39.06 -6.18 -30.19
CA ASP A 752 37.78 -5.50 -30.05
C ASP A 752 36.94 -6.08 -28.91
N MET A 753 36.93 -7.41 -28.77
CA MET A 753 36.18 -8.10 -27.71
C MET A 753 36.65 -7.75 -26.29
N LYS A 754 37.87 -7.20 -26.14
CA LYS A 754 38.41 -6.75 -24.85
C LYS A 754 38.15 -5.27 -24.55
N LEU A 755 37.69 -4.49 -25.54
CA LEU A 755 37.41 -3.07 -25.36
C LEU A 755 36.34 -2.86 -24.29
N THR A 756 36.64 -1.96 -23.37
CA THR A 756 35.76 -1.46 -22.34
C THR A 756 35.16 -0.12 -22.75
N ILE A 757 34.05 0.27 -22.12
CA ILE A 757 33.39 1.54 -22.43
C ILE A 757 34.30 2.74 -22.16
N ALA A 758 35.24 2.62 -21.21
CA ALA A 758 36.27 3.63 -20.97
C ALA A 758 37.23 3.77 -22.16
N ASP A 759 37.54 2.69 -22.88
CA ASP A 759 38.51 2.72 -24.00
C ASP A 759 37.98 3.47 -25.22
N ILE A 760 36.67 3.64 -25.36
CA ILE A 760 36.03 4.40 -26.45
C ILE A 760 35.57 5.80 -26.00
N ARG A 761 36.10 6.27 -24.88
CA ARG A 761 35.77 7.56 -24.28
C ARG A 761 37.03 8.30 -23.87
N ASP A 762 37.34 9.38 -24.57
CA ASP A 762 38.52 10.22 -24.30
C ASP A 762 38.08 11.65 -23.95
N ASN A 763 38.68 12.26 -22.92
CA ASN A 763 38.34 13.60 -22.42
C ASN A 763 36.83 13.88 -22.26
N HIS A 764 36.06 12.86 -21.85
CA HIS A 764 34.60 12.91 -21.68
C HIS A 764 33.77 12.97 -22.98
N GLU A 765 34.40 12.81 -24.14
CA GLU A 765 33.76 12.65 -25.46
C GLU A 765 33.92 11.22 -26.00
N TRP A 766 33.06 10.84 -26.94
CA TRP A 766 33.12 9.51 -27.55
C TRP A 766 34.20 9.45 -28.63
N ASN A 767 35.26 8.68 -28.40
CA ASN A 767 36.32 8.45 -29.36
C ASN A 767 36.05 7.15 -30.15
N TRP A 768 35.80 7.29 -31.44
CA TRP A 768 35.47 6.18 -32.34
C TRP A 768 36.70 5.54 -33.02
N GLU A 769 37.89 6.13 -32.87
CA GLU A 769 39.12 5.67 -33.55
C GLU A 769 39.61 4.32 -33.03
N ASN A 770 39.27 4.00 -31.77
CA ASN A 770 39.60 2.72 -31.14
C ASN A 770 38.72 1.55 -31.62
N LEU A 771 37.74 1.80 -32.49
CA LEU A 771 36.90 0.76 -33.10
C LEU A 771 37.48 0.31 -34.44
N SER A 772 37.54 -0.99 -34.66
CA SER A 772 38.05 -1.59 -35.92
C SER A 772 37.19 -1.30 -37.17
N PHE A 773 36.02 -0.66 -37.03
CA PHE A 773 35.16 -0.27 -38.15
C PHE A 773 34.23 0.91 -37.80
N VAL A 774 33.68 1.53 -38.84
CA VAL A 774 32.83 2.72 -38.71
C VAL A 774 31.41 2.33 -38.29
N LEU A 775 30.96 2.84 -37.15
CA LEU A 775 29.57 2.69 -36.70
C LEU A 775 28.61 3.58 -37.51
N PRO A 776 27.42 3.07 -37.88
CA PRO A 776 26.33 3.88 -38.45
C PRO A 776 25.97 5.07 -37.56
N SER A 777 25.65 6.22 -38.18
CA SER A 777 25.31 7.48 -37.46
C SER A 777 24.18 7.30 -36.45
N ILE A 778 23.15 6.52 -36.80
CA ILE A 778 22.02 6.19 -35.92
C ILE A 778 22.47 5.50 -34.62
N ILE A 779 23.48 4.65 -34.69
CA ILE A 779 24.01 3.93 -33.53
C ILE A 779 24.89 4.86 -32.69
N LYS A 780 25.74 5.68 -33.34
CA LYS A 780 26.52 6.73 -32.65
C LYS A 780 25.61 7.68 -31.86
N ASP A 781 24.47 8.07 -32.43
CA ASP A 781 23.49 8.93 -31.76
C ASP A 781 22.80 8.24 -30.58
N LYS A 782 22.56 6.91 -30.66
CA LYS A 782 22.05 6.13 -29.52
C LYS A 782 23.07 6.06 -28.38
N ILE A 783 24.36 5.91 -28.69
CA ILE A 783 25.46 5.85 -27.73
C ILE A 783 25.65 7.22 -27.05
N ARG A 784 25.66 8.31 -27.84
CA ARG A 784 25.77 9.68 -27.33
C ARG A 784 24.68 10.06 -26.32
N ALA A 785 23.48 9.48 -26.46
CA ALA A 785 22.37 9.72 -25.56
C ALA A 785 22.46 8.93 -24.24
N VAL A 786 23.44 8.03 -24.06
CA VAL A 786 23.60 7.25 -22.82
C VAL A 786 24.20 8.13 -21.72
N PRO A 787 23.52 8.27 -20.56
CA PRO A 787 24.11 8.94 -19.40
C PRO A 787 25.32 8.17 -18.87
N CYS A 788 26.47 8.83 -18.82
CA CYS A 788 27.72 8.29 -18.28
C CYS A 788 28.30 9.24 -17.24
N GLN A 789 28.74 8.71 -16.10
CA GLN A 789 29.30 9.52 -15.02
C GLN A 789 30.67 10.06 -15.46
N GLU A 790 30.96 11.32 -15.15
CA GLU A 790 32.23 11.97 -15.47
C GLU A 790 33.10 12.17 -14.25
N PHE A 791 32.50 12.35 -13.08
CA PHE A 791 33.21 12.68 -11.85
C PHE A 791 32.90 11.67 -10.74
N GLY A 792 33.96 11.17 -10.08
CA GLY A 792 33.87 10.24 -8.94
C GLY A 792 34.12 8.76 -9.29
N ASP A 793 34.44 7.95 -8.28
CA ASP A 793 34.79 6.52 -8.39
C ASP A 793 33.57 5.57 -8.31
N GLU A 794 32.38 6.03 -8.70
CA GLU A 794 31.19 5.22 -8.52
C GLU A 794 31.11 4.03 -9.49
N LYS A 795 30.63 2.90 -8.95
CA LYS A 795 30.50 1.61 -9.62
C LYS A 795 29.33 1.62 -10.60
N GLU A 796 29.39 0.76 -11.63
CA GLU A 796 28.28 0.60 -12.56
C GLU A 796 27.00 0.13 -11.87
N VAL A 797 25.88 0.66 -12.33
CA VAL A 797 24.58 0.47 -11.73
C VAL A 797 23.74 -0.47 -12.61
N ILE A 798 23.02 -1.42 -12.01
CA ILE A 798 22.02 -2.19 -12.75
C ILE A 798 20.70 -1.41 -12.82
N LEU A 799 20.08 -1.45 -14.00
CA LEU A 799 18.81 -0.83 -14.31
C LEU A 799 17.86 -1.88 -14.87
N TRP A 800 16.57 -1.69 -14.66
CA TRP A 800 15.54 -2.57 -15.22
C TRP A 800 15.06 -2.02 -16.58
N LYS A 801 15.30 -2.79 -17.64
CA LYS A 801 15.04 -2.40 -19.05
C LYS A 801 13.58 -2.05 -19.33
N GLN A 802 12.64 -2.68 -18.63
CA GLN A 802 11.21 -2.58 -18.94
C GLN A 802 10.52 -1.37 -18.29
N THR A 803 11.22 -0.58 -17.50
CA THR A 803 10.67 0.58 -16.79
C THR A 803 11.46 1.84 -17.11
N LYS A 804 10.76 2.98 -17.18
CA LYS A 804 11.37 4.27 -17.56
C LYS A 804 12.29 4.82 -16.48
N ASP A 805 11.99 4.51 -15.22
CA ASP A 805 12.77 4.90 -14.04
C ASP A 805 13.88 3.91 -13.70
N GLY A 806 14.03 2.81 -14.46
CA GLY A 806 15.02 1.76 -14.24
C GLY A 806 14.75 0.89 -13.01
N GLU A 807 13.60 1.05 -12.34
CA GLU A 807 13.26 0.28 -11.15
C GLU A 807 12.54 -1.03 -11.50
N PHE A 808 12.89 -2.10 -10.78
CA PHE A 808 12.23 -3.38 -10.97
C PHE A 808 10.78 -3.32 -10.48
N THR A 809 9.82 -3.69 -11.35
CA THR A 809 8.45 -3.96 -10.93
C THR A 809 8.04 -5.39 -11.28
N VAL A 810 7.36 -6.06 -10.35
CA VAL A 810 6.83 -7.42 -10.58
C VAL A 810 5.90 -7.45 -11.80
N ASN A 811 5.16 -6.36 -12.04
CA ASN A 811 4.28 -6.26 -13.20
C ASN A 811 5.09 -6.27 -14.50
N SER A 812 6.12 -5.44 -14.62
CA SER A 812 6.96 -5.41 -15.83
C SER A 812 7.68 -6.74 -16.09
N ALA A 813 8.19 -7.42 -15.05
CA ALA A 813 8.76 -8.75 -15.18
C ALA A 813 7.72 -9.80 -15.60
N TYR A 814 6.50 -9.73 -15.06
CA TYR A 814 5.38 -10.57 -15.49
C TYR A 814 5.05 -10.35 -16.98
N LEU A 815 4.98 -9.09 -17.42
CA LEU A 815 4.76 -8.73 -18.83
C LEU A 815 5.86 -9.28 -19.74
N GLN A 816 7.13 -9.23 -19.32
CA GLN A 816 8.24 -9.81 -20.07
C GLN A 816 8.11 -11.34 -20.24
N ILE A 817 7.56 -12.04 -19.25
CA ILE A 817 7.37 -13.49 -19.30
C ILE A 817 6.22 -13.85 -20.25
N ILE A 818 5.08 -13.16 -20.14
CA ILE A 818 3.90 -13.46 -20.99
C ILE A 818 4.03 -12.90 -22.41
N GLY A 819 4.76 -11.78 -22.58
CA GLY A 819 4.96 -11.10 -23.86
C GLY A 819 5.87 -11.87 -24.83
N GLY A 820 6.56 -12.91 -24.35
CA GLY A 820 7.25 -13.89 -25.20
C GLY A 820 6.31 -14.86 -25.93
N VAL A 821 5.00 -14.81 -25.71
CA VAL A 821 3.98 -15.73 -26.26
C VAL A 821 3.13 -15.04 -27.35
N GLY A 822 3.71 -14.10 -28.09
CA GLY A 822 2.99 -13.25 -29.04
C GLY A 822 2.77 -13.88 -30.42
N ASP A 823 1.63 -14.52 -30.64
CA ASP A 823 0.98 -14.49 -31.95
C ASP A 823 0.69 -13.01 -32.27
N GLY A 824 1.10 -12.51 -33.45
CA GLY A 824 1.08 -11.10 -33.88
C GLY A 824 -0.29 -10.40 -33.97
N TYR A 825 -1.23 -10.72 -33.09
CA TYR A 825 -2.57 -10.15 -33.02
C TYR A 825 -2.61 -8.89 -32.16
N THR A 826 -2.89 -7.75 -32.78
CA THR A 826 -3.12 -6.47 -32.08
C THR A 826 -4.60 -6.32 -31.73
N PHE A 827 -4.94 -6.23 -30.45
CA PHE A 827 -6.32 -6.04 -29.99
C PHE A 827 -6.81 -4.62 -30.32
N ARG A 828 -7.72 -4.51 -31.29
CA ARG A 828 -8.26 -3.22 -31.77
C ARG A 828 -9.35 -2.59 -30.85
N GLY A 829 -9.57 -3.17 -29.66
CA GLY A 829 -10.67 -2.83 -28.76
C GLY A 829 -10.29 -2.10 -27.47
N SER A 830 -9.08 -1.55 -27.35
CA SER A 830 -8.59 -0.95 -26.08
C SER A 830 -9.44 0.22 -25.56
N TRP A 831 -10.19 0.88 -26.45
CA TRP A 831 -11.12 1.96 -26.11
C TRP A 831 -12.20 1.55 -25.09
N ILE A 832 -12.63 0.29 -25.07
CA ILE A 832 -13.70 -0.18 -24.16
C ILE A 832 -13.37 0.04 -22.69
N TRP A 833 -12.09 0.04 -22.33
CA TRP A 833 -11.63 0.24 -20.96
C TRP A 833 -11.64 1.71 -20.53
N LYS A 834 -11.73 2.63 -21.49
CA LYS A 834 -11.80 4.07 -21.29
C LYS A 834 -13.24 4.60 -21.34
N VAL A 835 -14.20 3.76 -21.73
CA VAL A 835 -15.62 4.13 -21.72
C VAL A 835 -16.08 4.19 -20.28
N ASP A 836 -16.63 5.34 -19.92
CA ASP A 836 -17.32 5.52 -18.65
C ASP A 836 -18.70 4.87 -18.76
N THR A 837 -18.79 3.59 -18.37
CA THR A 837 -20.04 2.81 -18.35
C THR A 837 -19.98 1.75 -17.23
N TYR A 838 -21.10 1.10 -16.94
CA TYR A 838 -21.14 0.04 -15.93
C TYR A 838 -20.13 -1.08 -16.25
N PRO A 839 -19.36 -1.60 -15.27
CA PRO A 839 -18.38 -2.66 -15.51
C PRO A 839 -18.94 -3.93 -16.16
N LYS A 840 -20.24 -4.22 -15.95
CA LYS A 840 -20.97 -5.32 -16.60
C LYS A 840 -21.07 -5.14 -18.11
N ILE A 841 -21.23 -3.90 -18.58
CA ILE A 841 -21.34 -3.54 -20.01
C ILE A 841 -19.97 -3.59 -20.68
N VAL A 842 -18.93 -3.06 -20.03
CA VAL A 842 -17.55 -3.19 -20.50
C VAL A 842 -17.17 -4.67 -20.66
N SER A 843 -17.56 -5.52 -19.71
CA SER A 843 -17.33 -6.96 -19.76
C SER A 843 -18.07 -7.64 -20.91
N PHE A 844 -19.28 -7.18 -21.22
CA PHE A 844 -20.06 -7.66 -22.36
C PHE A 844 -19.41 -7.27 -23.70
N LEU A 845 -19.04 -6.00 -23.88
CA LEU A 845 -18.33 -5.54 -25.09
C LEU A 845 -17.00 -6.28 -25.29
N TRP A 846 -16.30 -6.57 -24.19
CA TRP A 846 -15.10 -7.39 -24.21
C TRP A 846 -15.37 -8.81 -24.74
N LEU A 847 -16.49 -9.45 -24.36
CA LEU A 847 -16.90 -10.75 -24.92
C LEU A 847 -17.27 -10.66 -26.40
N CYS A 848 -17.91 -9.56 -26.84
CA CYS A 848 -18.19 -9.31 -28.27
C CYS A 848 -16.89 -9.31 -29.08
N LEU A 849 -15.90 -8.53 -28.63
CA LEU A 849 -14.63 -8.34 -29.34
C LEU A 849 -13.77 -9.62 -29.40
N HIS A 850 -14.02 -10.58 -28.51
CA HIS A 850 -13.40 -11.91 -28.54
C HIS A 850 -14.22 -12.97 -29.27
N ASN A 851 -15.31 -12.59 -29.95
CA ASN A 851 -16.26 -13.50 -30.59
C ASN A 851 -16.68 -14.65 -29.66
N SER A 852 -17.09 -14.29 -28.45
CA SER A 852 -17.28 -15.26 -27.36
C SER A 852 -18.69 -15.23 -26.74
N ILE A 853 -19.59 -14.42 -27.28
CA ILE A 853 -20.99 -14.38 -26.86
C ILE A 853 -21.75 -15.57 -27.49
N PRO A 854 -22.67 -16.23 -26.76
CA PRO A 854 -23.41 -17.38 -27.26
C PRO A 854 -24.54 -16.97 -28.22
N VAL A 855 -24.18 -16.48 -29.41
CA VAL A 855 -25.08 -16.39 -30.56
C VAL A 855 -25.08 -17.73 -31.30
N TRP A 856 -26.14 -18.03 -32.07
CA TRP A 856 -26.28 -19.33 -32.74
C TRP A 856 -25.09 -19.68 -33.64
N GLU A 857 -24.50 -18.71 -34.36
CA GLU A 857 -23.29 -18.93 -35.16
C GLU A 857 -22.11 -19.46 -34.31
N ILE A 858 -21.85 -18.85 -33.15
CA ILE A 858 -20.74 -19.21 -32.26
C ILE A 858 -21.02 -20.54 -31.54
N LEU A 859 -22.28 -20.81 -31.18
CA LEU A 859 -22.68 -22.08 -30.57
C LEU A 859 -22.53 -23.24 -31.57
N ALA A 860 -22.96 -23.05 -32.82
CA ALA A 860 -22.76 -24.01 -33.89
C ALA A 860 -21.28 -24.24 -34.19
N ALA A 861 -20.46 -23.18 -34.25
CA ALA A 861 -19.00 -23.30 -34.41
C ALA A 861 -18.31 -24.04 -33.26
N ARG A 862 -18.93 -24.10 -32.08
CA ARG A 862 -18.48 -24.86 -30.90
C ARG A 862 -19.03 -26.29 -30.85
N GLY A 863 -19.73 -26.74 -31.90
CA GLY A 863 -20.28 -28.10 -32.00
C GLY A 863 -21.60 -28.32 -31.28
N ILE A 864 -22.32 -27.26 -30.89
CA ILE A 864 -23.66 -27.37 -30.29
C ILE A 864 -24.69 -27.44 -31.42
N ASN A 865 -25.52 -28.49 -31.43
CA ASN A 865 -26.53 -28.71 -32.44
C ASN A 865 -27.69 -27.69 -32.31
N CYS A 866 -27.67 -26.64 -33.15
CA CYS A 866 -28.60 -25.52 -33.07
C CYS A 866 -28.74 -24.83 -34.44
N SER A 867 -29.92 -24.25 -34.75
CA SER A 867 -30.21 -23.52 -36.00
C SER A 867 -29.35 -22.27 -36.15
N LYS A 868 -28.78 -21.97 -37.32
CA LYS A 868 -27.98 -20.74 -37.49
C LYS A 868 -28.83 -19.47 -37.61
N VAL A 869 -30.12 -19.60 -37.90
CA VAL A 869 -31.05 -18.48 -38.18
C VAL A 869 -31.39 -17.69 -36.91
N CYS A 870 -31.38 -16.36 -37.02
CA CYS A 870 -31.66 -15.43 -35.94
C CYS A 870 -33.08 -15.55 -35.40
N PRO A 871 -33.27 -15.70 -34.07
CA PRO A 871 -34.59 -15.86 -33.47
C PRO A 871 -35.42 -14.57 -33.46
N ILE A 872 -34.78 -13.42 -33.66
CA ILE A 872 -35.44 -12.10 -33.67
C ILE A 872 -35.93 -11.76 -35.08
N CYS A 873 -35.05 -11.73 -36.08
CA CYS A 873 -35.41 -11.32 -37.44
C CYS A 873 -35.91 -12.48 -38.30
N LYS A 874 -35.56 -13.74 -37.97
CA LYS A 874 -35.90 -14.97 -38.71
C LYS A 874 -35.45 -15.02 -40.18
N GLU A 875 -34.60 -14.08 -40.62
CA GLU A 875 -34.22 -13.91 -42.03
C GLU A 875 -32.74 -14.17 -42.32
N GLN A 876 -31.84 -13.99 -41.34
CA GLN A 876 -30.39 -14.12 -41.51
C GLN A 876 -29.76 -14.93 -40.37
N ASP A 877 -28.53 -15.40 -40.56
CA ASP A 877 -27.77 -16.09 -39.52
C ASP A 877 -27.46 -15.15 -38.32
N GLU A 878 -27.62 -15.64 -37.08
CA GLU A 878 -27.33 -14.89 -35.86
C GLU A 878 -25.81 -14.76 -35.63
N SER A 879 -25.18 -13.82 -36.33
CA SER A 879 -23.79 -13.41 -36.06
C SER A 879 -23.72 -12.25 -35.06
N ILE A 880 -22.56 -12.05 -34.43
CA ILE A 880 -22.33 -10.85 -33.59
C ILE A 880 -22.47 -9.59 -34.44
N GLY A 881 -21.96 -9.59 -35.67
CA GLY A 881 -22.13 -8.48 -36.61
C GLY A 881 -23.61 -8.24 -36.95
N HIS A 882 -24.39 -9.30 -37.21
CA HIS A 882 -25.83 -9.20 -37.44
C HIS A 882 -26.58 -8.62 -36.23
N LEU A 883 -26.20 -9.01 -35.01
CA LEU A 883 -26.75 -8.47 -33.77
C LEU A 883 -26.34 -7.00 -33.51
N LEU A 884 -25.20 -6.55 -34.08
CA LEU A 884 -24.60 -5.23 -33.83
C LEU A 884 -24.72 -4.23 -35.00
N SER A 885 -25.04 -4.64 -36.24
CA SER A 885 -24.84 -3.82 -37.46
C SER A 885 -25.95 -2.86 -37.86
N LYS A 886 -26.82 -2.44 -36.94
CA LYS A 886 -27.60 -1.21 -37.12
C LYS A 886 -27.16 -0.17 -36.10
N MET A 887 -26.53 0.91 -36.60
CA MET A 887 -26.28 2.25 -36.01
C MET A 887 -24.82 2.66 -35.74
N SER A 888 -24.52 3.96 -36.00
CA SER A 888 -23.26 4.71 -35.87
C SER A 888 -23.51 6.06 -35.15
N PRO A 889 -22.52 6.77 -34.59
CA PRO A 889 -21.77 6.49 -33.36
C PRO A 889 -22.48 7.00 -32.08
N TRP A 890 -22.31 6.25 -30.99
CA TRP A 890 -23.22 6.19 -29.85
C TRP A 890 -22.43 6.02 -28.51
N ASN A 891 -21.36 6.77 -28.26
CA ASN A 891 -20.38 6.52 -27.16
C ASN A 891 -20.93 6.08 -25.77
N LEU A 892 -22.10 6.57 -25.35
CA LEU A 892 -22.80 6.12 -24.13
C LEU A 892 -24.07 5.31 -24.41
N ILE A 893 -24.79 5.65 -25.47
CA ILE A 893 -26.07 5.03 -25.78
C ILE A 893 -25.85 3.65 -26.44
N PHE A 894 -24.73 3.44 -27.14
CA PHE A 894 -24.34 2.21 -27.86
C PHE A 894 -24.15 1.07 -26.89
N PRO A 895 -23.30 1.22 -25.84
CA PRO A 895 -23.00 0.11 -24.96
C PRO A 895 -24.24 -0.30 -24.16
N LEU A 896 -25.08 0.68 -23.80
CA LEU A 896 -26.34 0.46 -23.09
C LEU A 896 -27.41 -0.17 -23.99
N ALA A 897 -27.58 0.33 -25.22
CA ALA A 897 -28.55 -0.22 -26.17
C ALA A 897 -28.23 -1.66 -26.53
N ILE A 898 -26.97 -1.97 -26.84
CA ILE A 898 -26.56 -3.35 -27.15
C ILE A 898 -26.75 -4.24 -25.93
N TRP A 899 -26.38 -3.77 -24.73
CA TRP A 899 -26.59 -4.54 -23.50
C TRP A 899 -28.07 -4.86 -23.26
N SER A 900 -28.96 -3.89 -23.49
CA SER A 900 -30.40 -4.04 -23.30
C SER A 900 -31.04 -4.92 -24.37
N ILE A 901 -30.58 -4.84 -25.63
CA ILE A 901 -30.93 -5.78 -26.70
C ILE A 901 -30.51 -7.21 -26.32
N TRP A 902 -29.27 -7.41 -25.88
CA TRP A 902 -28.77 -8.71 -25.45
C TRP A 902 -29.59 -9.30 -24.29
N LYS A 903 -29.87 -8.48 -23.27
CA LYS A 903 -30.68 -8.90 -22.11
C LYS A 903 -32.08 -9.30 -22.55
N HIS A 904 -32.72 -8.50 -23.39
CA HIS A 904 -34.06 -8.78 -23.88
C HIS A 904 -34.11 -10.04 -24.75
N ARG A 905 -33.16 -10.21 -25.67
CA ARG A 905 -33.00 -11.45 -26.46
C ARG A 905 -32.89 -12.68 -25.55
N ASN A 906 -32.07 -12.63 -24.51
CA ASN A 906 -31.92 -13.77 -23.59
C ASN A 906 -33.22 -14.10 -22.86
N LYS A 907 -34.03 -13.10 -22.49
CA LYS A 907 -35.35 -13.34 -21.91
C LYS A 907 -36.31 -13.98 -22.91
N VAL A 908 -36.30 -13.55 -24.16
CA VAL A 908 -37.13 -14.13 -25.22
C VAL A 908 -36.72 -15.59 -25.47
N VAL A 909 -35.41 -15.86 -25.60
CA VAL A 909 -34.89 -17.19 -26.00
C VAL A 909 -34.87 -18.19 -24.86
N PHE A 910 -34.52 -17.77 -23.64
CA PHE A 910 -34.31 -18.69 -22.51
C PHE A 910 -35.42 -18.62 -21.44
N GLU A 911 -36.22 -17.55 -21.41
CA GLU A 911 -37.27 -17.35 -20.40
C GLU A 911 -38.68 -17.23 -21.03
N ASN A 912 -38.82 -17.44 -22.35
CA ASN A 912 -40.08 -17.33 -23.11
C ASN A 912 -40.85 -16.01 -22.89
N VAL A 913 -40.13 -14.91 -22.62
CA VAL A 913 -40.74 -13.58 -22.44
C VAL A 913 -41.14 -13.00 -23.81
N PRO A 914 -42.32 -12.35 -23.95
CA PRO A 914 -42.73 -11.73 -25.21
C PRO A 914 -41.81 -10.57 -25.62
N LEU A 915 -41.73 -10.31 -26.93
CA LEU A 915 -40.90 -9.25 -27.51
C LEU A 915 -41.40 -7.86 -27.06
N ASN A 916 -40.50 -7.02 -26.56
CA ASN A 916 -40.78 -5.65 -26.16
C ASN A 916 -40.55 -4.70 -27.34
N LEU A 917 -41.65 -4.22 -27.93
CA LEU A 917 -41.65 -3.29 -29.06
C LEU A 917 -41.11 -1.89 -28.71
N ASN A 918 -41.04 -1.54 -27.42
CA ASN A 918 -40.59 -0.22 -26.92
C ASN A 918 -39.13 -0.21 -26.42
N LEU A 919 -38.33 -1.22 -26.74
CA LEU A 919 -36.97 -1.38 -26.23
C LEU A 919 -36.05 -0.17 -26.52
N HIS A 920 -36.25 0.52 -27.65
CA HIS A 920 -35.50 1.71 -28.03
C HIS A 920 -35.69 2.87 -27.02
N ARG A 921 -36.92 3.09 -26.50
CA ARG A 921 -37.21 4.10 -25.46
C ARG A 921 -36.55 3.74 -24.13
N PHE A 922 -36.56 2.46 -23.77
CA PHE A 922 -35.89 1.96 -22.57
C PHE A 922 -34.38 2.23 -22.61
N CYS A 923 -33.73 1.97 -23.74
CA CYS A 923 -32.30 2.20 -23.92
C CYS A 923 -31.93 3.70 -23.85
N LEU A 924 -32.77 4.57 -24.43
CA LEU A 924 -32.57 6.02 -24.38
C LEU A 924 -32.74 6.58 -22.96
N ASN A 925 -33.69 6.05 -22.19
CA ASN A 925 -33.91 6.48 -20.81
C ASN A 925 -32.77 6.05 -19.88
N GLU A 926 -32.31 4.79 -19.96
CA GLU A 926 -31.14 4.32 -19.18
C GLU A 926 -29.87 5.13 -19.50
N ALA A 927 -29.68 5.54 -20.76
CA ALA A 927 -28.53 6.34 -21.16
C ALA A 927 -28.59 7.78 -20.66
N ARG A 928 -29.78 8.39 -20.62
CA ARG A 928 -29.99 9.73 -20.06
C ARG A 928 -29.75 9.77 -18.56
N GLU A 929 -30.31 8.81 -17.83
CA GLU A 929 -30.15 8.65 -16.39
C GLU A 929 -28.66 8.51 -16.02
N TYR A 930 -27.94 7.62 -16.72
CA TYR A 930 -26.52 7.39 -16.48
C TYR A 930 -25.65 8.62 -16.77
N PHE A 931 -25.95 9.38 -17.84
CA PHE A 931 -25.23 10.62 -18.17
C PHE A 931 -25.39 11.68 -17.07
N TYR A 932 -26.59 11.82 -16.54
CA TYR A 932 -26.90 12.81 -15.50
C TYR A 932 -26.15 12.52 -14.19
N CYS A 933 -26.12 11.25 -13.75
CA CYS A 933 -25.42 10.84 -12.53
C CYS A 933 -23.90 11.05 -12.58
N ILE A 934 -23.29 10.99 -13.76
CA ILE A 934 -21.82 11.12 -13.91
C ILE A 934 -21.39 12.57 -14.12
N ALA A 935 -22.17 13.36 -14.86
CA ALA A 935 -21.86 14.76 -15.12
C ALA A 935 -21.74 15.59 -13.82
N ASN A 936 -22.56 15.29 -12.80
CA ASN A 936 -22.58 16.02 -11.53
C ASN A 936 -21.48 15.63 -10.52
N SER A 937 -20.69 14.58 -10.79
CA SER A 937 -19.56 14.18 -9.92
C SER A 937 -18.29 15.03 -10.08
N ARG A 938 -18.24 15.93 -11.08
CA ARG A 938 -17.07 16.78 -11.36
C ARG A 938 -17.17 18.10 -10.60
N LYS A 939 -16.51 18.22 -9.46
CA LYS A 939 -16.23 19.53 -8.84
C LYS A 939 -15.55 20.45 -9.87
N LYS A 940 -16.09 21.64 -10.10
CA LYS A 940 -15.46 22.66 -10.96
C LYS A 940 -14.10 23.02 -10.37
N LYS A 941 -13.04 22.79 -11.14
CA LYS A 941 -11.67 23.20 -10.81
C LYS A 941 -11.58 24.73 -10.89
N GLN A 942 -11.44 25.41 -9.76
CA GLN A 942 -11.14 26.85 -9.73
C GLN A 942 -9.66 27.08 -10.04
N PHE A 943 -9.37 28.10 -10.85
CA PHE A 943 -8.01 28.51 -11.18
C PHE A 943 -7.72 29.87 -10.55
N ILE A 944 -6.51 30.05 -10.00
CA ILE A 944 -6.00 31.30 -9.41
C ILE A 944 -4.88 31.83 -10.30
N SER A 945 -4.83 33.15 -10.50
CA SER A 945 -3.72 33.82 -11.21
C SER A 945 -2.58 34.14 -10.25
N ILE A 946 -1.38 33.66 -10.55
CA ILE A 946 -0.15 33.92 -9.79
C ILE A 946 0.79 34.77 -10.67
N PRO A 947 1.23 35.96 -10.21
CA PRO A 947 2.21 36.76 -10.92
C PRO A 947 3.62 36.17 -10.75
N VAL A 948 4.34 35.98 -11.85
CA VAL A 948 5.70 35.42 -11.91
C VAL A 948 6.64 36.47 -12.50
N LYS A 949 7.77 36.71 -11.84
CA LYS A 949 8.90 37.50 -12.37
C LYS A 949 10.22 36.77 -12.16
N TRP A 950 11.20 37.04 -13.03
CA TRP A 950 12.58 36.67 -12.77
C TRP A 950 13.22 37.65 -11.77
N ASN A 951 14.05 37.16 -10.86
CA ASN A 951 14.70 37.98 -9.84
C ASN A 951 16.22 37.99 -10.06
N LYS A 952 16.88 39.14 -9.90
CA LYS A 952 18.34 39.25 -9.97
C LYS A 952 19.02 38.47 -8.83
N PRO A 953 20.22 37.89 -9.04
CA PRO A 953 21.00 37.34 -7.93
C PRO A 953 21.56 38.46 -7.04
N PRO A 954 21.95 38.16 -5.78
CA PRO A 954 22.62 39.13 -4.89
C PRO A 954 23.93 39.66 -5.48
N GLU A 955 24.46 40.77 -4.93
CA GLU A 955 25.78 41.29 -5.30
C GLU A 955 26.88 40.23 -5.12
N GLU A 956 27.85 40.18 -6.05
CA GLU A 956 28.91 39.16 -6.13
C GLU A 956 28.44 37.73 -6.44
N TRP A 957 27.14 37.51 -6.69
CA TRP A 957 26.61 36.22 -7.13
C TRP A 957 26.31 36.21 -8.62
N PHE A 958 26.60 35.06 -9.24
CA PHE A 958 26.12 34.75 -10.58
C PHE A 958 24.88 33.89 -10.51
N LYS A 959 24.07 33.92 -11.57
CA LYS A 959 22.86 33.10 -11.69
C LYS A 959 22.90 32.27 -12.96
N LEU A 960 22.79 30.95 -12.80
CA LEU A 960 22.67 29.97 -13.87
C LEU A 960 21.20 29.54 -14.00
N ASN A 961 20.62 29.76 -15.17
CA ASN A 961 19.32 29.22 -15.55
C ASN A 961 19.53 28.09 -16.56
N THR A 962 18.89 26.94 -16.35
CA THR A 962 18.98 25.78 -17.26
C THR A 962 17.60 25.18 -17.54
N ASP A 963 17.47 24.54 -18.70
CA ASP A 963 16.25 23.82 -19.11
C ASP A 963 16.55 22.66 -20.07
N GLY A 964 15.64 21.67 -20.13
CA GLY A 964 15.70 20.49 -20.98
C GLY A 964 14.48 20.32 -21.89
N ALA A 965 14.68 20.39 -23.20
CA ALA A 965 13.60 20.24 -24.19
C ALA A 965 13.61 18.86 -24.87
N SER A 966 12.43 18.31 -25.16
CA SER A 966 12.29 17.10 -25.98
C SER A 966 11.01 17.08 -26.84
N SER A 967 11.17 16.77 -28.13
CA SER A 967 10.10 16.63 -29.13
C SER A 967 9.63 15.17 -29.19
N GLY A 968 8.59 14.87 -28.41
CA GLY A 968 8.17 13.50 -28.06
C GLY A 968 8.88 13.02 -26.79
N ASN A 969 8.24 12.25 -25.91
CA ASN A 969 8.84 11.87 -24.62
C ASN A 969 8.84 10.34 -24.39
N PRO A 970 9.95 9.64 -24.71
CA PRO A 970 11.23 10.17 -25.22
C PRO A 970 11.20 10.53 -26.71
N GLY A 971 12.11 11.40 -27.15
CA GLY A 971 12.13 11.95 -28.50
C GLY A 971 13.36 12.81 -28.75
N LYS A 972 13.34 13.64 -29.81
CA LYS A 972 14.49 14.49 -30.18
C LYS A 972 14.73 15.55 -29.10
N ALA A 973 15.89 15.55 -28.47
CA ALA A 973 16.12 16.32 -27.24
C ALA A 973 17.33 17.25 -27.30
N GLY A 974 17.24 18.35 -26.56
CA GLY A 974 18.31 19.33 -26.37
C GLY A 974 18.29 19.92 -24.97
N GLY A 975 19.45 20.40 -24.52
CA GLY A 975 19.61 21.12 -23.26
C GLY A 975 20.11 22.53 -23.52
N GLY A 976 19.83 23.47 -22.63
CA GLY A 976 20.33 24.83 -22.77
C GLY A 976 20.31 25.61 -21.47
N GLY A 977 21.04 26.71 -21.45
CA GLY A 977 21.11 27.57 -20.28
C GLY A 977 21.99 28.79 -20.46
N LEU A 978 21.96 29.68 -19.46
CA LEU A 978 22.71 30.93 -19.46
C LEU A 978 23.15 31.32 -18.05
N ILE A 979 24.26 32.04 -17.98
CA ILE A 979 24.86 32.60 -16.78
C ILE A 979 24.75 34.13 -16.85
N ARG A 980 24.26 34.73 -15.77
CA ARG A 980 24.05 36.18 -15.62
C ARG A 980 24.71 36.72 -14.34
N ASP A 981 25.12 37.98 -14.35
CA ASP A 981 25.65 38.68 -13.17
C ASP A 981 24.54 39.27 -12.26
N CYS A 982 24.93 39.98 -11.19
CA CYS A 982 24.02 40.69 -10.28
C CYS A 982 23.19 41.80 -10.94
N ASN A 983 23.63 42.32 -12.09
CA ASN A 983 22.89 43.31 -12.86
C ASN A 983 21.89 42.67 -13.84
N GLY A 984 21.94 41.34 -14.00
CA GLY A 984 21.16 40.59 -14.99
C GLY A 984 21.78 40.60 -16.39
N ARG A 985 23.03 41.05 -16.54
CA ARG A 985 23.75 41.06 -17.83
C ARG A 985 24.17 39.65 -18.21
N TRP A 986 24.18 39.39 -19.52
CA TRP A 986 24.65 38.13 -20.08
C TRP A 986 26.16 37.97 -19.87
N ILE A 987 26.57 36.83 -19.33
CA ILE A 987 27.99 36.46 -19.19
C ILE A 987 28.35 35.39 -20.22
N LYS A 988 27.60 34.30 -20.23
CA LYS A 988 27.74 33.19 -21.17
C LYS A 988 26.39 32.49 -21.34
N GLY A 989 26.14 31.90 -22.49
CA GLY A 989 25.06 30.92 -22.67
C GLY A 989 25.55 29.69 -23.42
N PHE A 990 24.71 28.65 -23.44
CA PHE A 990 25.03 27.41 -24.13
C PHE A 990 23.77 26.69 -24.63
N SER A 991 23.98 25.87 -25.66
CA SER A 991 22.98 24.94 -26.19
C SER A 991 23.66 23.60 -26.52
N ARG A 992 22.97 22.51 -26.20
CA ARG A 992 23.45 21.14 -26.38
C ARG A 992 22.49 20.31 -27.22
N SER A 993 23.04 19.54 -28.16
CA SER A 993 22.34 18.46 -28.85
C SER A 993 22.47 17.15 -28.05
N ILE A 994 21.37 16.67 -27.48
CA ILE A 994 21.33 15.37 -26.73
C ILE A 994 20.91 14.23 -27.69
N ARG A 995 20.51 14.57 -28.92
CA ARG A 995 19.91 13.69 -29.92
C ARG A 995 18.58 13.12 -29.45
N HIS A 996 18.57 12.13 -28.55
CA HIS A 996 17.34 11.42 -28.18
C HIS A 996 17.24 11.11 -26.68
N ALA A 997 16.40 11.87 -25.96
CA ALA A 997 16.18 11.71 -24.52
C ALA A 997 14.76 12.12 -24.11
N SER A 998 14.37 11.81 -22.87
CA SER A 998 13.20 12.46 -22.24
C SER A 998 13.54 13.88 -21.83
N SER A 999 12.54 14.76 -21.71
CA SER A 999 12.73 16.12 -21.17
C SER A 999 13.43 16.07 -19.82
N PHE A 1000 13.00 15.15 -18.94
CA PHE A 1000 13.58 14.96 -17.62
C PHE A 1000 15.08 14.61 -17.61
N VAL A 1001 15.56 13.77 -18.54
CA VAL A 1001 17.00 13.49 -18.65
C VAL A 1001 17.73 14.67 -19.29
N ALA A 1002 17.08 15.40 -20.19
CA ALA A 1002 17.63 16.62 -20.79
C ALA A 1002 17.89 17.72 -19.76
N GLU A 1003 17.03 17.85 -18.73
CA GLU A 1003 17.25 18.77 -17.59
C GLU A 1003 18.60 18.52 -16.91
N PHE A 1004 18.91 17.24 -16.62
CA PHE A 1004 20.15 16.88 -15.94
C PHE A 1004 21.38 17.13 -16.80
N TRP A 1005 21.29 16.87 -18.11
CA TRP A 1005 22.36 17.22 -19.04
C TRP A 1005 22.60 18.74 -19.07
N ALA A 1006 21.54 19.53 -19.23
CA ALA A 1006 21.62 20.98 -19.26
C ALA A 1006 22.23 21.54 -17.97
N LEU A 1007 21.76 21.06 -16.81
CA LEU A 1007 22.31 21.47 -15.52
C LEU A 1007 23.80 21.14 -15.40
N ARG A 1008 24.19 19.91 -15.74
CA ARG A 1008 25.59 19.47 -15.62
C ARG A 1008 26.51 20.34 -16.48
N ASP A 1009 26.12 20.61 -17.72
CA ASP A 1009 26.93 21.42 -18.63
C ASP A 1009 26.98 22.89 -18.19
N GLY A 1010 25.86 23.43 -17.68
CA GLY A 1010 25.83 24.78 -17.11
C GLY A 1010 26.75 24.93 -15.89
N LEU A 1011 26.80 23.92 -15.02
CA LEU A 1011 27.72 23.91 -13.87
C LEU A 1011 29.19 23.82 -14.32
N LYS A 1012 29.50 23.00 -15.33
CA LYS A 1012 30.85 22.92 -15.91
C LYS A 1012 31.28 24.28 -16.50
N LEU A 1013 30.40 24.92 -17.26
CA LEU A 1013 30.66 26.23 -17.85
C LEU A 1013 30.86 27.32 -16.80
N ALA A 1014 30.08 27.31 -15.71
CA ALA A 1014 30.25 28.26 -14.61
C ALA A 1014 31.62 28.09 -13.90
N LEU A 1015 32.05 26.84 -13.70
CA LEU A 1015 33.38 26.57 -13.14
C LEU A 1015 34.51 26.98 -14.09
N SER A 1016 34.37 26.76 -15.40
CA SER A 1016 35.41 27.09 -16.38
C SER A 1016 35.65 28.59 -16.52
N ILE A 1017 34.64 29.42 -16.24
CA ILE A 1017 34.78 30.89 -16.24
C ILE A 1017 35.10 31.47 -14.85
N GLY A 1018 35.37 30.64 -13.84
CA GLY A 1018 35.84 31.06 -12.53
C GLY A 1018 34.77 31.53 -11.54
N VAL A 1019 33.50 31.18 -11.73
CA VAL A 1019 32.42 31.54 -10.78
C VAL A 1019 32.62 30.83 -9.44
N GLN A 1020 32.63 31.60 -8.34
CA GLN A 1020 32.74 31.05 -6.98
C GLN A 1020 31.41 30.98 -6.21
N ARG A 1021 30.49 31.93 -6.46
CA ARG A 1021 29.17 32.02 -5.79
C ARG A 1021 28.05 31.94 -6.83
N LEU A 1022 27.22 30.90 -6.77
CA LEU A 1022 26.27 30.57 -7.84
C LEU A 1022 24.85 30.31 -7.32
N VAL A 1023 23.85 30.98 -7.91
CA VAL A 1023 22.43 30.61 -7.80
C VAL A 1023 22.03 29.82 -9.04
N VAL A 1024 21.49 28.61 -8.86
CA VAL A 1024 20.98 27.76 -9.93
C VAL A 1024 19.45 27.81 -9.91
N GLU A 1025 18.85 28.14 -11.06
CA GLU A 1025 17.41 28.19 -11.27
C GLU A 1025 16.97 27.16 -12.33
N LEU A 1026 16.00 26.32 -11.94
CA LEU A 1026 15.38 25.30 -12.77
C LEU A 1026 13.86 25.37 -12.62
N ASP A 1027 13.10 25.07 -13.66
CA ASP A 1027 11.63 24.94 -13.61
C ASP A 1027 11.14 23.49 -13.35
N ALA A 1028 12.07 22.54 -13.31
CA ALA A 1028 11.81 21.18 -12.90
C ALA A 1028 11.94 20.97 -11.37
N LYS A 1029 10.86 21.19 -10.59
CA LYS A 1029 10.82 20.90 -9.13
C LYS A 1029 11.35 19.50 -8.77
N VAL A 1030 11.11 18.51 -9.63
CA VAL A 1030 11.54 17.12 -9.42
C VAL A 1030 13.06 17.01 -9.43
N VAL A 1031 13.75 17.73 -10.32
CA VAL A 1031 15.22 17.73 -10.43
C VAL A 1031 15.83 18.36 -9.18
N ILE A 1032 15.28 19.48 -8.71
CA ILE A 1032 15.73 20.18 -7.49
C ILE A 1032 15.63 19.25 -6.28
N ARG A 1033 14.45 18.62 -6.07
CA ARG A 1033 14.24 17.67 -4.96
C ARG A 1033 15.25 16.52 -5.00
N LEU A 1034 15.58 16.02 -6.18
CA LEU A 1034 16.55 14.93 -6.33
C LEU A 1034 17.96 15.38 -5.99
N ILE A 1035 18.40 16.56 -6.45
CA ILE A 1035 19.72 17.11 -6.12
C ILE A 1035 19.89 17.32 -4.62
N THR A 1036 18.86 17.84 -3.94
CA THR A 1036 18.89 18.14 -2.49
C THR A 1036 18.66 16.91 -1.61
N SER A 1037 18.06 15.84 -2.14
CA SER A 1037 17.83 14.62 -1.36
C SER A 1037 19.11 13.80 -1.16
N THR A 1038 19.21 13.09 -0.03
CA THR A 1038 20.31 12.16 0.29
C THR A 1038 20.05 10.72 -0.19
N GLY A 1039 18.92 10.47 -0.87
CA GLY A 1039 18.52 9.13 -1.30
C GLY A 1039 19.31 8.60 -2.50
N GLY A 1040 20.02 7.48 -2.32
CA GLY A 1040 20.65 6.69 -3.38
C GLY A 1040 19.70 5.61 -3.90
N SER A 1041 19.04 5.87 -5.02
CA SER A 1041 18.33 4.84 -5.79
C SER A 1041 18.95 4.72 -7.17
N ASN A 1042 19.24 3.50 -7.58
CA ASN A 1042 19.89 3.14 -8.83
C ASN A 1042 19.01 3.45 -10.05
N LYS A 1043 19.07 4.70 -10.54
CA LYS A 1043 18.21 5.21 -11.62
C LYS A 1043 19.00 5.54 -12.89
N PRO A 1044 18.36 5.55 -14.07
CA PRO A 1044 19.04 5.78 -15.35
C PRO A 1044 19.76 7.14 -15.45
N TYR A 1045 19.28 8.14 -14.72
CA TYR A 1045 19.84 9.49 -14.67
C TYR A 1045 20.86 9.69 -13.53
N PHE A 1046 21.10 8.68 -12.70
CA PHE A 1046 22.00 8.77 -11.56
C PHE A 1046 23.43 9.20 -11.93
N PRO A 1047 24.00 8.75 -13.06
CA PRO A 1047 25.31 9.24 -13.51
C PRO A 1047 25.36 10.78 -13.62
N LEU A 1048 24.34 11.40 -14.22
CA LEU A 1048 24.26 12.86 -14.38
C LEU A 1048 23.95 13.56 -13.05
N LEU A 1049 23.09 12.97 -12.21
CA LEU A 1049 22.76 13.50 -10.90
C LEU A 1049 24.00 13.56 -9.99
N ASN A 1050 24.83 12.51 -10.02
CA ASN A 1050 26.07 12.45 -9.26
C ASN A 1050 27.07 13.49 -9.75
N ASP A 1051 27.24 13.64 -11.06
CA ASP A 1051 28.07 14.70 -11.62
C ASP A 1051 27.57 16.08 -11.17
N CYS A 1052 26.26 16.35 -11.22
CA CYS A 1052 25.68 17.62 -10.76
C CYS A 1052 25.98 17.86 -9.26
N ARG A 1053 25.78 16.85 -8.40
CA ARG A 1053 26.07 16.94 -6.97
C ARG A 1053 27.56 17.16 -6.71
N TYR A 1054 28.43 16.48 -7.45
CA TYR A 1054 29.87 16.65 -7.37
C TYR A 1054 30.28 18.06 -7.77
N LEU A 1055 29.79 18.57 -8.90
CA LEU A 1055 30.09 19.91 -9.39
C LEU A 1055 29.58 21.01 -8.45
N LEU A 1056 28.37 20.86 -7.90
CA LEU A 1056 27.80 21.81 -6.93
C LEU A 1056 28.67 21.99 -5.68
N ARG A 1057 29.35 20.92 -5.22
CA ARG A 1057 30.26 20.98 -4.05
C ARG A 1057 31.57 21.74 -4.32
N ARG A 1058 31.89 22.08 -5.57
CA ARG A 1058 33.13 22.77 -5.94
C ARG A 1058 33.04 24.29 -5.87
N PHE A 1059 31.84 24.84 -5.79
CA PHE A 1059 31.63 26.27 -5.59
C PHE A 1059 31.75 26.61 -4.11
N LEU A 1060 32.23 27.82 -3.80
CA LEU A 1060 32.35 28.30 -2.42
C LEU A 1060 30.98 28.42 -1.76
N GLN A 1061 29.98 28.90 -2.50
CA GLN A 1061 28.60 28.99 -2.06
C GLN A 1061 27.64 28.72 -3.22
N THR A 1062 26.63 27.88 -3.00
CA THR A 1062 25.59 27.58 -4.01
C THR A 1062 24.20 27.59 -3.42
N ARG A 1063 23.23 28.04 -4.22
CA ARG A 1063 21.79 27.90 -3.91
C ARG A 1063 21.08 27.33 -5.12
N VAL A 1064 20.28 26.28 -4.93
CA VAL A 1064 19.45 25.71 -6.00
C VAL A 1064 17.99 26.05 -5.69
N VAL A 1065 17.33 26.78 -6.59
CA VAL A 1065 15.98 27.31 -6.39
C VAL A 1065 15.08 26.99 -7.59
N HIS A 1066 13.78 26.89 -7.32
CA HIS A 1066 12.77 26.66 -8.34
C HIS A 1066 12.27 27.97 -8.93
N VAL A 1067 12.11 28.02 -10.25
CA VAL A 1067 11.47 29.12 -10.96
C VAL A 1067 10.32 28.56 -11.81
N PHE A 1068 9.22 29.30 -12.01
CA PHE A 1068 8.20 28.85 -12.95
C PHE A 1068 8.69 29.01 -14.41
N ARG A 1069 8.14 28.22 -15.33
CA ARG A 1069 8.52 28.25 -16.75
C ARG A 1069 8.48 29.66 -17.36
N GLU A 1070 7.53 30.48 -16.95
CA GLU A 1070 7.39 31.88 -17.36
C GLU A 1070 8.62 32.74 -16.98
N GLY A 1071 9.30 32.40 -15.87
CA GLY A 1071 10.55 33.02 -15.43
C GLY A 1071 11.82 32.31 -15.92
N ASN A 1072 11.71 31.22 -16.70
CA ASN A 1072 12.84 30.45 -17.25
C ASN A 1072 12.91 30.46 -18.79
N ARG A 1073 12.23 31.42 -19.44
CA ARG A 1073 12.05 31.47 -20.91
C ARG A 1073 13.36 31.52 -21.71
N CYS A 1074 14.38 32.18 -21.18
CA CYS A 1074 15.70 32.22 -21.81
C CYS A 1074 16.32 30.81 -21.95
N ALA A 1075 16.30 30.03 -20.87
CA ALA A 1075 16.85 28.67 -20.88
C ALA A 1075 16.01 27.74 -21.76
N ASP A 1076 14.68 27.86 -21.75
CA ASP A 1076 13.76 27.09 -22.60
C ASP A 1076 13.99 27.34 -24.10
N ALA A 1077 14.22 28.60 -24.50
CA ALA A 1077 14.57 28.93 -25.87
C ALA A 1077 15.90 28.29 -26.30
N LEU A 1078 16.93 28.35 -25.44
CA LEU A 1078 18.24 27.75 -25.69
C LEU A 1078 18.19 26.21 -25.73
N ALA A 1079 17.35 25.59 -24.90
CA ALA A 1079 17.15 24.14 -24.90
C ALA A 1079 16.44 23.66 -26.17
N ARG A 1080 15.41 24.39 -26.62
CA ARG A 1080 14.73 24.14 -27.90
C ARG A 1080 15.68 24.30 -29.09
N MET A 1081 16.52 25.33 -29.08
CA MET A 1081 17.58 25.51 -30.08
C MET A 1081 18.53 24.31 -30.10
N GLY A 1082 18.98 23.86 -28.93
CA GLY A 1082 19.84 22.68 -28.77
C GLY A 1082 19.29 21.41 -29.42
N SER A 1083 17.97 21.21 -29.38
CA SER A 1083 17.31 20.04 -30.00
C SER A 1083 17.46 19.99 -31.53
N ASN A 1084 17.83 21.10 -32.17
CA ASN A 1084 18.01 21.20 -33.62
C ASN A 1084 19.46 21.40 -34.07
N LEU A 1085 20.42 21.41 -33.14
CA LEU A 1085 21.83 21.60 -33.46
C LEU A 1085 22.46 20.37 -34.13
N ALA A 1086 23.31 20.64 -35.13
CA ALA A 1086 24.19 19.65 -35.75
C ALA A 1086 25.39 19.33 -34.85
N GLU A 1087 25.99 20.35 -34.24
CA GLU A 1087 27.09 20.23 -33.27
C GLU A 1087 26.60 19.74 -31.90
N GLU A 1088 27.51 19.13 -31.12
CA GLU A 1088 27.16 18.53 -29.81
C GLU A 1088 26.94 19.59 -28.73
N PHE A 1089 27.80 20.61 -28.65
CA PHE A 1089 27.76 21.65 -27.63
C PHE A 1089 28.23 22.99 -28.18
N LEU A 1090 27.43 24.04 -28.03
CA LEU A 1090 27.76 25.40 -28.44
C LEU A 1090 27.74 26.33 -27.24
N VAL A 1091 28.74 27.21 -27.15
CA VAL A 1091 28.84 28.28 -26.15
C VAL A 1091 28.72 29.63 -26.83
N PHE A 1092 27.97 30.53 -26.24
CA PHE A 1092 27.67 31.85 -26.79
C PHE A 1092 28.15 32.96 -25.84
N ASP A 1093 29.00 33.85 -26.35
CA ASP A 1093 29.44 35.06 -25.66
C ASP A 1093 28.39 36.16 -25.63
N SER A 1094 27.39 36.09 -26.51
CA SER A 1094 26.26 37.01 -26.58
C SER A 1094 24.95 36.27 -26.90
N PRO A 1095 23.77 36.86 -26.64
CA PRO A 1095 22.48 36.22 -26.93
C PRO A 1095 22.36 35.80 -28.41
N PRO A 1096 22.09 34.52 -28.73
CA PRO A 1096 22.19 34.00 -30.10
C PRO A 1096 20.99 34.32 -31.00
N SER A 1097 19.90 34.87 -30.47
CA SER A 1097 18.72 35.25 -31.26
C SER A 1097 18.01 36.49 -30.69
N PRO A 1098 17.23 37.22 -31.53
CA PRO A 1098 16.43 38.36 -31.07
C PRO A 1098 15.45 38.00 -29.95
N ASP A 1099 14.87 36.79 -29.99
CA ASP A 1099 13.95 36.31 -28.95
C ASP A 1099 14.65 36.14 -27.59
N VAL A 1100 15.86 35.55 -27.58
CA VAL A 1100 16.63 35.38 -26.35
C VAL A 1100 17.09 36.74 -25.82
N LEU A 1101 17.53 37.65 -26.69
CA LEU A 1101 17.89 39.01 -26.30
C LEU A 1101 16.70 39.75 -25.69
N TYR A 1102 15.51 39.62 -26.30
CA TYR A 1102 14.28 40.17 -25.76
C TYR A 1102 13.98 39.61 -24.36
N PHE A 1103 14.03 38.29 -24.18
CA PHE A 1103 13.79 37.68 -22.87
C PHE A 1103 14.76 38.17 -21.80
N VAL A 1104 16.07 38.24 -22.11
CA VAL A 1104 17.11 38.75 -21.20
C VAL A 1104 16.80 40.19 -20.77
N ASN A 1105 16.42 41.05 -21.72
CA ASN A 1105 16.07 42.44 -21.43
C ASN A 1105 14.79 42.54 -20.58
N THR A 1106 13.76 41.73 -20.87
CA THR A 1106 12.52 41.71 -20.07
C THR A 1106 12.74 41.19 -18.65
N ASP A 1107 13.60 40.19 -18.47
CA ASP A 1107 13.96 39.64 -17.17
C ASP A 1107 14.75 40.69 -16.36
N ALA A 1108 15.70 41.39 -16.99
CA ALA A 1108 16.50 42.45 -16.35
C ALA A 1108 15.67 43.68 -15.94
N ALA A 1109 14.59 43.95 -16.69
CA ALA A 1109 13.61 45.00 -16.40
C ALA A 1109 12.54 44.59 -15.36
N GLY A 1110 12.49 43.32 -14.95
CA GLY A 1110 11.58 42.84 -13.89
C GLY A 1110 10.10 42.73 -14.30
N ILE A 1111 9.82 42.46 -15.58
CA ILE A 1111 8.45 42.36 -16.11
C ILE A 1111 7.72 41.13 -15.51
N LEU A 1112 6.43 41.33 -15.16
CA LEU A 1112 5.55 40.32 -14.56
C LEU A 1112 4.73 39.54 -15.61
N PHE A 1113 4.57 38.24 -15.40
CA PHE A 1113 3.75 37.35 -16.21
C PHE A 1113 2.70 36.63 -15.35
N ASN A 1114 1.46 36.52 -15.84
CA ASN A 1114 0.39 35.84 -15.12
C ASN A 1114 0.33 34.36 -15.46
N ARG A 1115 0.33 33.49 -14.44
CA ARG A 1115 0.13 32.05 -14.56
C ARG A 1115 -1.19 31.63 -13.91
N PHE A 1116 -1.99 30.83 -14.59
CA PHE A 1116 -3.20 30.23 -14.03
C PHE A 1116 -2.88 28.87 -13.39
N SER A 1117 -3.01 28.75 -12.07
CA SER A 1117 -2.81 27.50 -11.31
C SER A 1117 -4.13 26.94 -10.79
N LEU A 1118 -4.23 25.62 -10.67
CA LEU A 1118 -5.36 24.97 -10.02
C LEU A 1118 -5.37 25.27 -8.52
N CYS A 1119 -6.53 25.61 -7.98
CA CYS A 1119 -6.76 25.67 -6.54
C CYS A 1119 -6.80 24.24 -5.98
N ASP A 1120 -5.62 23.65 -5.76
CA ASP A 1120 -5.48 22.62 -4.73
C ASP A 1120 -5.28 23.37 -3.42
N LEU A 1121 -6.14 23.10 -2.42
CA LEU A 1121 -6.11 23.67 -1.07
C LEU A 1121 -4.76 23.51 -0.33
N THR A 1122 -3.77 22.88 -0.94
CA THR A 1122 -2.40 22.70 -0.45
C THR A 1122 -1.44 23.85 -0.75
N ASP A 1123 -1.72 24.71 -1.73
CA ASP A 1123 -0.73 25.69 -2.23
C ASP A 1123 -1.00 27.16 -1.81
N MET A 1124 -1.99 27.43 -0.96
CA MET A 1124 -2.32 28.80 -0.51
C MET A 1124 -1.69 29.22 0.84
N VAL A 1125 -0.80 28.42 1.43
CA VAL A 1125 -0.14 28.77 2.71
C VAL A 1125 1.38 28.61 2.62
N SER A 1126 2.01 29.26 1.63
CA SER A 1126 3.46 29.49 1.59
C SER A 1126 3.77 30.97 1.59
#